data_AF-A0A1I7FCG1-F1
#
_entry.id   AF-A0A1I7FCG1-F1
#
_cell.length_a   1.000
_cell.length_b   1.000
_cell.length_c   1.000
_cell.angle_alpha   90.00
_cell.angle_beta   90.00
_cell.angle_gamma   90.00
#
_symmetry.space_group_name_H-M   'P 1'
#
loop_
_entity.id
_entity.type
_entity.pdbx_description
1 polymer ?
#
loop_
_entity_poly.entity_id
_entity_poly.type
_entity_poly.pdbx_seq_one_letter_code
_entity_poly.pdbx_strand_id
1 'polypeptide(L)'
;MLSWLQAIYYTLIQLAKVSRFNLVVIIGFLGYLSFQLFSWIQPYIKKSYQKVNQLFSDRELLKQKVNAKKEKIKETWQHRQEINWMTWLSHQGKTLIQLAKRAVVWIPTALTLIVWNIVFRLIYLLPFVKQERKRFDKEMKPILHFKNFRSFILMGFGFSGIAFLLTNYLVTVLRAAIRYVYLALITIKDDTQVVTFDWDSLLVKHLLSARVFVIAPILAIPIFIVGLVIAWKSAWINFEQYRDYNNNEEGDDRFATKKDIQHQYKKVPNKTKTYPGEGGVPVLHETKVNLVGLTLRTQMQWQNRKVDHYITKAERILGNLSLASGYYYIDDSTINMLGIGMTRSGKGEGHIMPSIDINSRAEIQPSLIIADPKGEHYQSSYKTMRKRGYDVNVLSFQNMDWSMSYNPLALAIDAAQKGYYEKTQTRVNAVAEAIYRKTKPGMGNGNAKYWEDTSISLFNAIAMALIDRANETAKNGEDDAWDTVTVRNIAKFLTDLGSEEVFVNDFGEIVENPDKNQQVRKKSKITVYFDNLRLINQQQFSKFRDMADLNFRSSDFASEETKGNVFSSMMSGINLFLQDNIAKLTSKNSIDLESVGFPRRLSVKFRSSTSQHMKNAFAHRTAKITITSNELWGATTRTVTHVKEATALIDGEGYLTYVIAPKLPDNFMVTIDFNHPNNNGSEIQYHCYQFSAEKVYQKRGQVICLDDYNKQPVLDHIKVTVLRDEQDSHHLLQESDIDLVYSDHPKVIYLVTPPNRTEYNGIVSLFLDQLFNANYELALSNGRKCANRILHILDEFTNIPAVPHMETKISIGLGQNILYYLWIQNLEQLVDKYGENTAATIQDNCSLKIYVKSTSDKTNSRFSKDLGSRTITRRRRSSNILDEANPNVAIENPRQDLLTPTQLAKLQEGEAVILRGVKGRDNAGRKITTDPIFCHEKTSFPYRYMFLQEEFDQAMTLADIPVESAHRNLELQDVAVGAKKLFNNIIDWRLQLMSSVGSNTGELPKLKTRYDATSPQKQRFTSPAEMIQAAINNVVADSSSDFEDYNFSDNYADLFEDDVI
;
A
#
# COMPACT_ATOMS: atom_id res chain seq x y z
N MET A 1 45.42 35.81 7.65
CA MET A 1 45.25 34.35 7.42
C MET A 1 46.24 33.74 6.43
N LEU A 2 46.89 34.49 5.52
CA LEU A 2 47.87 33.93 4.57
C LEU A 2 49.30 33.75 5.10
N SER A 3 49.68 34.34 6.25
CA SER A 3 51.06 34.26 6.77
C SER A 3 51.44 32.87 7.29
N TRP A 4 50.49 32.08 7.78
CA TRP A 4 50.74 30.71 8.25
C TRP A 4 50.99 29.73 7.10
N LEU A 5 50.34 29.92 5.94
CA LEU A 5 50.60 29.12 4.73
C LEU A 5 51.96 29.43 4.12
N GLN A 6 52.39 30.70 4.14
CA GLN A 6 53.76 31.07 3.77
C GLN A 6 54.79 30.50 4.75
N ALA A 7 54.54 30.55 6.05
CA ALA A 7 55.44 29.94 7.04
C ALA A 7 55.58 28.42 6.84
N ILE A 8 54.48 27.71 6.58
CA ILE A 8 54.49 26.27 6.24
C ILE A 8 55.23 26.02 4.93
N TYR A 9 55.00 26.82 3.89
CA TYR A 9 55.70 26.70 2.61
C TYR A 9 57.22 26.92 2.74
N TYR A 10 57.65 27.95 3.46
CA TYR A 10 59.07 28.24 3.68
C TYR A 10 59.75 27.22 4.62
N THR A 11 59.07 26.75 5.66
CA THR A 11 59.58 25.66 6.51
C THR A 11 59.71 24.34 5.74
N LEU A 12 58.76 23.99 4.86
CA LEU A 12 58.86 22.80 4.00
C LEU A 12 60.03 22.91 3.00
N ILE A 13 60.29 24.11 2.47
CA ILE A 13 61.43 24.36 1.59
C ILE A 13 62.76 24.29 2.35
N GLN A 14 62.82 24.80 3.59
CA GLN A 14 64.01 24.67 4.44
C GLN A 14 64.25 23.21 4.85
N LEU A 15 63.21 22.47 5.25
CA LEU A 15 63.30 21.04 5.57
C LEU A 15 63.74 20.19 4.38
N ALA A 16 63.30 20.56 3.17
CA ALA A 16 63.71 19.92 1.92
C ALA A 16 65.18 20.20 1.54
N LYS A 17 65.75 21.34 1.94
CA LYS A 17 67.17 21.67 1.74
C LYS A 17 68.12 20.98 2.72
N VAL A 18 67.63 20.56 3.89
CA VAL A 18 68.46 19.98 4.97
C VAL A 18 68.79 18.49 4.76
N SER A 19 67.93 17.71 4.09
CA SER A 19 68.20 16.29 3.81
C SER A 19 67.33 15.74 2.68
N ARG A 20 67.93 14.99 1.74
CA ARG A 20 67.20 14.28 0.67
C ARG A 20 66.18 13.28 1.22
N PHE A 21 66.36 12.79 2.45
CA PHE A 21 65.39 11.93 3.15
C PHE A 21 64.10 12.69 3.50
N ASN A 22 64.21 13.93 4.02
CA ASN A 22 63.05 14.77 4.32
C ASN A 22 62.30 15.18 3.03
N LEU A 23 63.03 15.43 1.94
CA LEU A 23 62.44 15.68 0.63
C LEU A 23 61.65 14.45 0.12
N VAL A 24 62.15 13.23 0.31
CA VAL A 24 61.44 11.99 -0.04
C VAL A 24 60.24 11.75 0.87
N VAL A 25 60.31 12.05 2.17
CA VAL A 25 59.17 11.96 3.10
C VAL A 25 58.09 13.00 2.75
N ILE A 26 58.48 14.23 2.39
CA ILE A 26 57.57 15.30 1.98
C ILE A 26 56.96 15.00 0.60
N ILE A 27 57.73 14.48 -0.37
CA ILE A 27 57.23 14.01 -1.67
C ILE A 27 56.37 12.76 -1.51
N GLY A 28 56.69 11.87 -0.58
CA GLY A 28 55.88 10.71 -0.23
C GLY A 28 54.56 11.12 0.43
N PHE A 29 54.57 12.13 1.28
CA PHE A 29 53.38 12.71 1.92
C PHE A 29 52.51 13.49 0.93
N LEU A 30 53.12 14.33 0.07
CA LEU A 30 52.45 15.04 -1.02
C LEU A 30 51.96 14.08 -2.10
N GLY A 31 52.72 13.01 -2.37
CA GLY A 31 52.36 11.92 -3.26
C GLY A 31 51.23 11.07 -2.68
N TYR A 32 51.20 10.83 -1.38
CA TYR A 32 50.08 10.20 -0.68
C TYR A 32 48.84 11.08 -0.69
N LEU A 33 48.97 12.40 -0.45
CA LEU A 33 47.88 13.37 -0.57
C LEU A 33 47.36 13.44 -2.01
N SER A 34 48.26 13.47 -3.00
CA SER A 34 47.92 13.48 -4.42
C SER A 34 47.34 12.14 -4.87
N PHE A 35 47.77 11.02 -4.29
CA PHE A 35 47.20 9.69 -4.50
C PHE A 35 45.85 9.54 -3.81
N GLN A 36 45.62 10.15 -2.64
CA GLN A 36 44.29 10.25 -2.02
C GLN A 36 43.37 11.10 -2.88
N LEU A 37 43.85 12.24 -3.39
CA LEU A 37 43.12 13.10 -4.32
C LEU A 37 42.81 12.34 -5.62
N PHE A 38 43.80 11.64 -6.17
CA PHE A 38 43.68 10.87 -7.40
C PHE A 38 42.80 9.63 -7.19
N SER A 39 42.91 8.91 -6.08
CA SER A 39 42.02 7.80 -5.70
C SER A 39 40.57 8.29 -5.50
N TRP A 40 40.40 9.50 -4.98
CA TRP A 40 39.10 10.16 -4.86
C TRP A 40 38.54 10.57 -6.24
N ILE A 41 39.39 11.02 -7.18
CA ILE A 41 39.04 11.48 -8.52
C ILE A 41 38.93 10.33 -9.56
N GLN A 42 39.70 9.25 -9.40
CA GLN A 42 39.80 8.08 -10.28
C GLN A 42 38.43 7.43 -10.58
N PRO A 43 37.52 7.22 -9.62
CA PRO A 43 36.19 6.71 -9.93
C PRO A 43 35.34 7.70 -10.72
N TYR A 44 35.59 9.00 -10.63
CA TYR A 44 34.93 10.03 -11.45
C TYR A 44 35.51 10.09 -12.85
N ILE A 45 36.84 10.03 -13.01
CA ILE A 45 37.48 9.97 -14.34
C ILE A 45 37.05 8.71 -15.08
N LYS A 46 37.05 7.54 -14.42
CA LYS A 46 36.67 6.26 -15.05
C LYS A 46 35.18 6.22 -15.43
N LYS A 47 34.29 6.83 -14.62
CA LYS A 47 32.87 6.99 -14.95
C LYS A 47 32.61 8.05 -16.01
N SER A 48 33.33 9.16 -16.00
CA SER A 48 33.24 10.18 -17.04
C SER A 48 33.75 9.63 -18.36
N TYR A 49 34.82 8.85 -18.36
CA TYR A 49 35.32 8.15 -19.55
C TYR A 49 34.29 7.14 -20.10
N GLN A 50 33.64 6.36 -19.23
CA GLN A 50 32.56 5.43 -19.65
C GLN A 50 31.29 6.16 -20.13
N LYS A 51 30.91 7.27 -19.49
CA LYS A 51 29.78 8.11 -19.92
C LYS A 51 30.06 8.85 -21.21
N VAL A 52 31.30 9.31 -21.41
CA VAL A 52 31.76 9.93 -22.64
C VAL A 52 31.79 8.89 -23.75
N ASN A 53 32.26 7.66 -23.48
CA ASN A 53 32.17 6.55 -24.44
C ASN A 53 30.74 6.14 -24.78
N GLN A 54 29.79 6.17 -23.82
CA GLN A 54 28.37 5.95 -24.09
C GLN A 54 27.70 7.15 -24.80
N LEU A 55 28.21 8.37 -24.64
CA LEU A 55 27.78 9.53 -25.45
C LEU A 55 28.31 9.43 -26.89
N PHE A 56 29.46 8.77 -27.07
CA PHE A 56 30.08 8.54 -28.38
C PHE A 56 29.60 7.27 -29.10
N SER A 57 28.83 6.38 -28.46
CA SER A 57 28.23 5.22 -29.14
C SER A 57 27.08 5.60 -30.08
N ASP A 58 26.38 6.71 -29.82
CA ASP A 58 25.37 7.29 -30.73
C ASP A 58 25.98 8.39 -31.64
N ARG A 59 27.19 8.15 -32.15
CA ARG A 59 27.97 9.12 -32.94
C ARG A 59 27.20 9.64 -34.16
N GLU A 60 26.34 8.82 -34.77
CA GLU A 60 25.51 9.17 -35.92
C GLU A 60 24.36 10.11 -35.53
N LEU A 61 23.63 9.82 -34.45
CA LEU A 61 22.48 10.59 -34.00
C LEU A 61 22.90 11.95 -33.40
N LEU A 62 24.07 11.99 -32.76
CA LEU A 62 24.72 13.22 -32.29
C LEU A 62 25.28 14.04 -33.46
N LYS A 63 25.88 13.40 -34.48
CA LYS A 63 26.28 14.10 -35.72
C LYS A 63 25.08 14.66 -36.46
N GLN A 64 23.97 13.93 -36.58
CA GLN A 64 22.75 14.41 -37.21
C GLN A 64 22.14 15.58 -36.44
N LYS A 65 22.05 15.50 -35.10
CA LYS A 65 21.54 16.62 -34.28
C LYS A 65 22.47 17.83 -34.33
N VAL A 66 23.78 17.63 -34.32
CA VAL A 66 24.75 18.73 -34.42
C VAL A 66 24.75 19.34 -35.81
N ASN A 67 24.69 18.54 -36.88
CA ASN A 67 24.61 19.03 -38.26
C ASN A 67 23.28 19.74 -38.52
N ALA A 68 22.15 19.19 -38.06
CA ALA A 68 20.85 19.85 -38.18
C ALA A 68 20.84 21.19 -37.43
N LYS A 69 21.45 21.27 -36.23
CA LYS A 69 21.57 22.53 -35.49
C LYS A 69 22.55 23.49 -36.17
N LYS A 70 23.61 22.97 -36.78
CA LYS A 70 24.62 23.73 -37.52
C LYS A 70 24.06 24.30 -38.83
N GLU A 71 23.24 23.54 -39.55
CA GLU A 71 22.50 24.01 -40.74
C GLU A 71 21.43 25.02 -40.36
N LYS A 72 20.67 24.78 -39.28
CA LYS A 72 19.71 25.76 -38.78
C LYS A 72 20.39 27.08 -38.41
N ILE A 73 21.56 27.01 -37.76
CA ILE A 73 22.38 28.21 -37.45
C ILE A 73 22.92 28.85 -38.74
N LYS A 74 23.29 28.04 -39.75
CA LYS A 74 23.82 28.53 -41.03
C LYS A 74 22.74 29.21 -41.88
N GLU A 75 21.52 28.67 -41.94
CA GLU A 75 20.34 29.32 -42.54
C GLU A 75 19.99 30.62 -41.82
N THR A 76 19.96 30.60 -40.47
CA THR A 76 19.73 31.82 -39.67
C THR A 76 20.82 32.87 -39.90
N TRP A 77 22.05 32.46 -40.23
CA TRP A 77 23.18 33.36 -40.48
C TRP A 77 23.24 33.83 -41.95
N GLN A 78 22.74 33.04 -42.90
CA GLN A 78 22.61 33.40 -44.31
C GLN A 78 21.48 34.43 -44.54
N HIS A 79 20.37 34.35 -43.78
CA HIS A 79 19.29 35.36 -43.79
C HIS A 79 19.49 36.47 -42.75
N ARG A 80 20.72 36.73 -42.28
CA ARG A 80 21.00 37.73 -41.22
C ARG A 80 20.58 39.17 -41.54
N GLN A 81 20.41 39.50 -42.82
CA GLN A 81 20.02 40.84 -43.29
C GLN A 81 18.50 41.03 -43.39
N GLU A 82 17.71 39.95 -43.42
CA GLU A 82 16.24 39.98 -43.40
C GLU A 82 15.68 39.78 -41.98
N ILE A 83 16.50 39.28 -41.05
CA ILE A 83 16.14 39.18 -39.64
C ILE A 83 16.20 40.58 -39.03
N ASN A 84 15.02 41.14 -38.78
CA ASN A 84 14.90 42.34 -37.96
C ASN A 84 15.36 42.01 -36.54
N TRP A 85 16.62 42.32 -36.25
CA TRP A 85 17.29 41.99 -34.99
C TRP A 85 16.55 42.54 -33.77
N MET A 86 15.80 43.64 -33.91
CA MET A 86 14.95 44.20 -32.85
C MET A 86 13.75 43.31 -32.52
N THR A 87 13.09 42.69 -33.51
CA THR A 87 11.99 41.74 -33.24
C THR A 87 12.52 40.37 -32.81
N TRP A 88 13.70 39.94 -33.30
CA TRP A 88 14.37 38.74 -32.80
C TRP A 88 14.86 38.90 -31.36
N LEU A 89 15.47 40.04 -30.99
CA LEU A 89 15.83 40.39 -29.61
C LEU A 89 14.60 40.67 -28.74
N SER A 90 13.47 41.14 -29.27
CA SER A 90 12.26 41.30 -28.44
C SER A 90 11.60 39.93 -28.13
N HIS A 91 11.64 38.97 -29.07
CA HIS A 91 11.11 37.61 -28.88
C HIS A 91 12.05 36.65 -28.13
N GLN A 92 13.37 36.68 -28.41
CA GLN A 92 14.39 35.83 -27.75
C GLN A 92 15.07 36.51 -26.56
N GLY A 93 15.10 37.84 -26.52
CA GLY A 93 15.72 38.59 -25.42
C GLY A 93 14.91 38.51 -24.12
N LYS A 94 13.58 38.40 -24.17
CA LYS A 94 12.78 38.10 -22.97
C LYS A 94 13.16 36.74 -22.36
N THR A 95 13.35 35.72 -23.19
CA THR A 95 13.78 34.37 -22.79
C THR A 95 15.23 34.32 -22.32
N LEU A 96 16.14 35.04 -22.98
CA LEU A 96 17.55 35.17 -22.57
C LEU A 96 17.72 35.97 -21.27
N ILE A 97 16.97 37.05 -21.10
CA ILE A 97 16.93 37.84 -19.85
C ILE A 97 16.33 36.99 -18.72
N GLN A 98 15.28 36.21 -18.98
CA GLN A 98 14.74 35.26 -17.99
C GLN A 98 15.74 34.16 -17.65
N LEU A 99 16.48 33.62 -18.63
CA LEU A 99 17.55 32.65 -18.40
C LEU A 99 18.72 33.26 -17.60
N ALA A 100 19.14 34.47 -17.91
CA ALA A 100 20.19 35.19 -17.17
C ALA A 100 19.74 35.49 -15.73
N LYS A 101 18.50 35.97 -15.54
CA LYS A 101 17.91 36.16 -14.21
C LYS A 101 17.86 34.86 -13.40
N ARG A 102 17.51 33.74 -14.04
CA ARG A 102 17.53 32.41 -13.40
C ARG A 102 18.97 31.95 -13.08
N ALA A 103 19.92 32.17 -13.99
CA ALA A 103 21.32 31.78 -13.82
C ALA A 103 22.00 32.51 -12.65
N VAL A 104 21.69 33.79 -12.45
CA VAL A 104 22.17 34.61 -11.32
C VAL A 104 21.76 34.01 -9.97
N VAL A 105 20.62 33.34 -9.90
CA VAL A 105 20.15 32.66 -8.67
C VAL A 105 20.65 31.22 -8.61
N TRP A 106 20.59 30.48 -9.71
CA TRP A 106 20.90 29.05 -9.77
C TRP A 106 22.38 28.75 -9.54
N ILE A 107 23.30 29.50 -10.17
CA ILE A 107 24.73 29.22 -10.11
C ILE A 107 25.27 29.39 -8.67
N PRO A 108 25.00 30.51 -7.96
CA PRO A 108 25.44 30.66 -6.58
C PRO A 108 24.80 29.60 -5.67
N THR A 109 23.52 29.29 -5.86
CA THR A 109 22.79 28.29 -5.05
C THR A 109 23.36 26.88 -5.24
N ALA A 110 23.71 26.49 -6.48
CA ALA A 110 24.36 25.21 -6.74
C ALA A 110 25.76 25.15 -6.13
N LEU A 111 26.52 26.24 -6.23
CA LEU A 111 27.89 26.31 -5.72
C LEU A 111 27.93 26.27 -4.20
N THR A 112 27.04 26.99 -3.51
CA THR A 112 26.91 26.93 -2.04
C THR A 112 26.55 25.52 -1.58
N LEU A 113 25.64 24.84 -2.28
CA LEU A 113 25.22 23.48 -1.94
C LEU A 113 26.33 22.44 -2.18
N ILE A 114 27.15 22.61 -3.22
CA ILE A 114 28.35 21.79 -3.46
C ILE A 114 29.39 22.03 -2.34
N VAL A 115 29.71 23.30 -2.06
CA VAL A 115 30.67 23.68 -1.02
C VAL A 115 30.23 23.12 0.34
N TRP A 116 28.95 23.30 0.68
CA TRP A 116 28.36 22.74 1.89
C TRP A 116 28.57 21.22 1.99
N ASN A 117 28.22 20.48 0.94
CA ASN A 117 28.38 19.02 0.89
C ASN A 117 29.83 18.53 1.05
N ILE A 118 30.80 19.31 0.58
CA ILE A 118 32.24 19.01 0.69
C ILE A 118 32.74 19.36 2.10
N VAL A 119 32.50 20.61 2.53
CA VAL A 119 32.92 21.14 3.84
C VAL A 119 32.34 20.29 4.96
N PHE A 120 31.04 20.00 4.92
CA PHE A 120 30.39 19.13 5.90
C PHE A 120 31.09 17.77 6.01
N ARG A 121 31.43 17.14 4.89
CA ARG A 121 32.12 15.84 4.89
C ARG A 121 33.54 15.90 5.45
N LEU A 122 34.29 16.95 5.12
CA LEU A 122 35.62 17.15 5.67
C LEU A 122 35.56 17.38 7.18
N ILE A 123 34.60 18.19 7.65
CA ILE A 123 34.37 18.43 9.07
C ILE A 123 33.92 17.15 9.77
N TYR A 124 33.00 16.37 9.19
CA TYR A 124 32.50 15.11 9.75
C TYR A 124 33.56 13.99 9.80
N LEU A 125 34.66 14.10 9.06
CA LEU A 125 35.79 13.17 9.16
C LEU A 125 36.69 13.46 10.37
N LEU A 126 36.59 14.65 10.97
CA LEU A 126 37.40 15.03 12.12
C LEU A 126 36.97 14.21 13.35
N PRO A 127 37.92 13.61 14.09
CA PRO A 127 37.62 12.66 15.17
C PRO A 127 36.86 13.27 16.34
N PHE A 128 36.97 14.59 16.56
CA PHE A 128 36.25 15.31 17.62
C PHE A 128 34.83 15.75 17.20
N VAL A 129 34.54 15.80 15.89
CA VAL A 129 33.19 16.07 15.36
C VAL A 129 32.41 14.77 15.31
N LYS A 130 33.05 13.69 14.86
CA LYS A 130 32.45 12.37 14.79
C LYS A 130 32.45 11.68 16.17
N GLN A 131 31.57 12.11 17.07
CA GLN A 131 31.38 11.53 18.41
C GLN A 131 30.58 10.22 18.39
N GLU A 132 30.63 9.45 17.30
CA GLU A 132 29.93 8.16 17.23
C GLU A 132 30.63 7.13 18.11
N ARG A 133 29.93 6.58 19.10
CA ARG A 133 30.36 5.36 19.79
C ARG A 133 30.44 4.23 18.75
N LYS A 134 31.53 3.45 18.73
CA LYS A 134 31.55 2.19 17.98
C LYS A 134 30.47 1.27 18.55
N ARG A 135 29.36 1.11 17.81
CA ARG A 135 28.19 0.30 18.22
C ARG A 135 28.29 -1.14 17.72
N PHE A 136 28.89 -1.33 16.55
CA PHE A 136 29.11 -2.61 15.92
C PHE A 136 30.58 -2.75 15.58
N ASP A 137 31.21 -3.83 16.04
CA ASP A 137 32.56 -4.17 15.61
C ASP A 137 32.49 -4.64 14.17
N LYS A 138 32.87 -3.75 13.24
CA LYS A 138 33.18 -4.17 11.88
C LYS A 138 34.34 -5.15 11.98
N GLU A 139 34.19 -6.35 11.40
CA GLU A 139 35.33 -7.25 11.19
C GLU A 139 36.41 -6.46 10.45
N MET A 140 37.45 -6.04 11.17
CA MET A 140 38.62 -5.43 10.56
C MET A 140 39.40 -6.54 9.86
N LYS A 141 39.07 -6.74 8.60
CA LYS A 141 39.83 -7.58 7.70
C LYS A 141 41.11 -6.84 7.35
N PRO A 142 42.31 -7.33 7.75
CA PRO A 142 43.56 -6.68 7.37
C PRO A 142 43.70 -6.68 5.84
N ILE A 143 44.50 -5.76 5.32
CA ILE A 143 44.65 -5.54 3.87
C ILE A 143 45.11 -6.83 3.14
N LEU A 144 45.86 -7.68 3.84
CA LEU A 144 46.31 -9.00 3.39
C LEU A 144 46.02 -10.03 4.48
N HIS A 145 44.85 -10.67 4.43
CA HIS A 145 44.61 -11.94 5.12
C HIS A 145 44.10 -12.97 4.14
N PHE A 146 44.50 -14.22 4.34
CA PHE A 146 44.16 -15.31 3.46
C PHE A 146 43.81 -16.53 4.29
N LYS A 147 42.56 -16.99 4.19
CA LYS A 147 42.01 -18.06 5.02
C LYS A 147 42.32 -19.46 4.49
N ASN A 148 42.51 -19.58 3.17
CA ASN A 148 42.56 -20.86 2.47
C ASN A 148 43.99 -21.24 2.09
N PHE A 149 44.27 -22.54 2.02
CA PHE A 149 45.57 -23.07 1.62
C PHE A 149 46.01 -22.59 0.21
N ARG A 150 45.06 -22.50 -0.74
CA ARG A 150 45.33 -21.94 -2.09
C ARG A 150 45.85 -20.49 -2.03
N SER A 151 45.39 -19.72 -1.04
CA SER A 151 45.78 -18.33 -0.87
C SER A 151 47.12 -18.18 -0.13
N PHE A 152 47.48 -19.12 0.75
CA PHE A 152 48.84 -19.24 1.29
C PHE A 152 49.87 -19.43 0.18
N ILE A 153 49.60 -20.32 -0.78
CA ILE A 153 50.49 -20.55 -1.94
C ILE A 153 50.68 -19.26 -2.76
N LEU A 154 49.57 -18.57 -3.07
CA LEU A 154 49.62 -17.29 -3.78
C LEU A 154 50.42 -16.22 -3.03
N MET A 155 50.31 -16.18 -1.70
CA MET A 155 51.09 -15.27 -0.84
C MET A 155 52.57 -15.63 -0.82
N GLY A 156 52.90 -16.92 -0.71
CA GLY A 156 54.27 -17.41 -0.81
C GLY A 156 54.92 -16.94 -2.11
N PHE A 157 54.23 -17.07 -3.24
CA PHE A 157 54.69 -16.54 -4.53
C PHE A 157 54.78 -15.01 -4.56
N GLY A 158 53.78 -14.30 -4.03
CA GLY A 158 53.79 -12.83 -3.97
C GLY A 158 54.95 -12.26 -3.15
N PHE A 159 55.18 -12.80 -1.95
CA PHE A 159 56.31 -12.43 -1.10
C PHE A 159 57.66 -12.89 -1.68
N SER A 160 57.70 -14.03 -2.38
CA SER A 160 58.87 -14.43 -3.15
C SER A 160 59.19 -13.42 -4.26
N GLY A 161 58.17 -12.84 -4.90
CA GLY A 161 58.33 -11.74 -5.85
C GLY A 161 58.90 -10.48 -5.20
N ILE A 162 58.45 -10.11 -3.99
CA ILE A 162 59.03 -8.99 -3.23
C ILE A 162 60.49 -9.27 -2.85
N ALA A 163 60.78 -10.49 -2.36
CA ALA A 163 62.14 -10.92 -2.06
C ALA A 163 63.04 -10.84 -3.31
N PHE A 164 62.53 -11.24 -4.48
CA PHE A 164 63.25 -11.12 -5.76
C PHE A 164 63.58 -9.66 -6.10
N LEU A 165 62.61 -8.75 -5.99
CA LEU A 165 62.83 -7.32 -6.24
C LEU A 165 63.87 -6.74 -5.27
N LEU A 166 63.73 -7.04 -3.97
CA LEU A 166 64.64 -6.57 -2.94
C LEU A 166 66.06 -7.11 -3.13
N THR A 167 66.22 -8.38 -3.52
CA THR A 167 67.54 -8.93 -3.82
C THR A 167 68.18 -8.26 -5.04
N ASN A 168 67.42 -8.04 -6.12
CA ASN A 168 67.94 -7.32 -7.29
C ASN A 168 68.44 -5.92 -6.92
N TYR A 169 67.66 -5.20 -6.12
CA TYR A 169 68.02 -3.85 -5.69
C TYR A 169 69.21 -3.87 -4.72
N LEU A 170 69.16 -4.69 -3.66
CA LEU A 170 70.19 -4.76 -2.64
C LEU A 170 71.54 -5.15 -3.23
N VAL A 171 71.59 -6.16 -4.11
CA VAL A 171 72.84 -6.61 -4.72
C VAL A 171 73.38 -5.57 -5.71
N THR A 172 72.51 -4.82 -6.40
CA THR A 172 72.94 -3.71 -7.27
C THR A 172 73.62 -2.60 -6.46
N VAL A 173 73.02 -2.21 -5.33
CA VAL A 173 73.57 -1.20 -4.42
C VAL A 173 74.86 -1.70 -3.78
N LEU A 174 74.88 -2.94 -3.31
CA LEU A 174 76.02 -3.54 -2.63
C LEU A 174 77.21 -3.71 -3.59
N ARG A 175 76.97 -4.03 -4.87
CA ARG A 175 77.99 -4.04 -5.92
C ARG A 175 78.58 -2.65 -6.19
N ALA A 176 77.74 -1.61 -6.25
CA ALA A 176 78.21 -0.24 -6.43
C ALA A 176 79.01 0.25 -5.22
N ALA A 177 78.59 -0.10 -4.00
CA ALA A 177 79.29 0.21 -2.76
C ALA A 177 80.65 -0.51 -2.66
N ILE A 178 80.70 -1.82 -2.94
CA ILE A 178 81.97 -2.57 -2.96
C ILE A 178 82.93 -1.99 -4.01
N ARG A 179 82.43 -1.67 -5.21
CA ARG A 179 83.25 -1.07 -6.28
C ARG A 179 83.79 0.30 -5.86
N TYR A 180 82.97 1.12 -5.22
CA TYR A 180 83.38 2.43 -4.69
C TYR A 180 84.45 2.28 -3.60
N VAL A 181 84.24 1.40 -2.62
CA VAL A 181 85.22 1.14 -1.53
C VAL A 181 86.52 0.56 -2.07
N TYR A 182 86.47 -0.38 -3.00
CA TYR A 182 87.64 -0.97 -3.64
C TYR A 182 88.47 0.07 -4.40
N LEU A 183 87.82 0.92 -5.20
CA LEU A 183 88.49 2.01 -5.91
C LEU A 183 89.02 3.07 -4.95
N ALA A 184 88.26 3.44 -3.92
CA ALA A 184 88.68 4.39 -2.89
C ALA A 184 89.93 3.92 -2.12
N LEU A 185 90.02 2.63 -1.79
CA LEU A 185 91.18 2.03 -1.13
C LEU A 185 92.42 1.99 -2.03
N ILE A 186 92.24 1.82 -3.35
CA ILE A 186 93.35 1.83 -4.32
C ILE A 186 93.84 3.26 -4.58
N THR A 187 92.95 4.24 -4.66
CA THR A 187 93.31 5.66 -4.86
C THR A 187 94.00 6.32 -3.67
N ILE A 188 93.95 5.73 -2.46
CA ILE A 188 94.80 6.17 -1.33
C ILE A 188 96.30 5.96 -1.64
N LYS A 189 96.63 5.16 -2.67
CA LYS A 189 98.00 4.85 -3.08
C LYS A 189 98.52 5.71 -4.25
N ASP A 190 97.66 6.40 -4.99
CA ASP A 190 97.99 7.26 -6.14
C ASP A 190 97.11 8.53 -6.15
N ASP A 191 97.73 9.70 -5.94
CA ASP A 191 97.10 10.97 -5.53
C ASP A 191 96.41 11.74 -6.68
N THR A 192 95.92 11.07 -7.74
CA THR A 192 95.43 11.75 -8.97
C THR A 192 94.02 11.37 -9.45
N GLN A 193 93.23 10.55 -8.72
CA GLN A 193 91.84 10.24 -9.13
C GLN A 193 90.80 10.44 -8.02
N VAL A 194 89.80 11.29 -8.29
CA VAL A 194 88.62 11.48 -7.43
C VAL A 194 87.63 10.35 -7.69
N VAL A 195 87.43 9.46 -6.71
CA VAL A 195 86.46 8.35 -6.81
C VAL A 195 85.05 8.88 -6.55
N THR A 196 84.16 8.76 -7.53
CA THR A 196 82.74 9.12 -7.41
C THR A 196 81.86 7.88 -7.26
N PHE A 197 80.95 7.88 -6.28
CA PHE A 197 79.95 6.82 -6.15
C PHE A 197 78.94 6.87 -7.30
N ASP A 198 78.61 5.71 -7.86
CA ASP A 198 77.63 5.59 -8.94
C ASP A 198 76.20 5.70 -8.39
N TRP A 199 75.67 6.92 -8.36
CA TRP A 199 74.32 7.22 -7.88
C TRP A 199 73.21 6.58 -8.71
N ASP A 200 73.49 6.15 -9.96
CA ASP A 200 72.50 5.45 -10.78
C ASP A 200 72.14 4.07 -10.21
N SER A 201 73.04 3.47 -9.44
CA SER A 201 72.82 2.17 -8.78
C SER A 201 71.69 2.18 -7.73
N LEU A 202 71.29 3.37 -7.25
CA LEU A 202 70.19 3.57 -6.31
C LEU A 202 68.84 3.82 -7.00
N LEU A 203 68.80 3.80 -8.34
CA LEU A 203 67.56 4.02 -9.08
C LEU A 203 66.62 2.81 -9.00
N VAL A 204 65.33 3.10 -8.82
CA VAL A 204 64.22 2.13 -8.71
C VAL A 204 64.14 1.18 -9.92
N LYS A 205 64.65 1.58 -11.10
CA LYS A 205 64.72 0.74 -12.31
C LYS A 205 65.45 -0.60 -12.08
N HIS A 206 66.36 -0.64 -11.11
CA HIS A 206 67.14 -1.83 -10.79
C HIS A 206 66.38 -2.92 -10.01
N LEU A 207 65.21 -2.60 -9.42
CA LEU A 207 64.34 -3.60 -8.76
C LEU A 207 63.91 -4.72 -9.73
N LEU A 208 63.67 -4.39 -11.00
CA LEU A 208 63.18 -5.32 -12.02
C LEU A 208 64.29 -5.96 -12.86
N SER A 209 65.56 -5.65 -12.58
CA SER A 209 66.68 -6.11 -13.39
C SER A 209 67.17 -7.49 -12.95
N ALA A 210 66.63 -8.55 -13.55
CA ALA A 210 67.06 -9.94 -13.31
C ALA A 210 68.53 -10.24 -13.69
N ARG A 211 69.19 -9.32 -14.43
CA ARG A 211 70.60 -9.47 -14.83
C ARG A 211 71.57 -9.60 -13.65
N VAL A 212 71.16 -9.17 -12.45
CA VAL A 212 71.97 -9.21 -11.24
C VAL A 212 72.34 -10.63 -10.81
N PHE A 213 71.46 -11.61 -11.09
CA PHE A 213 71.73 -13.03 -10.83
C PHE A 213 72.81 -13.63 -11.74
N VAL A 214 73.03 -13.05 -12.92
CA VAL A 214 74.10 -13.46 -13.86
C VAL A 214 75.39 -12.70 -13.57
N ILE A 215 75.29 -11.42 -13.23
CA ILE A 215 76.45 -10.53 -13.03
C ILE A 215 77.11 -10.74 -11.65
N ALA A 216 76.34 -11.09 -10.61
CA ALA A 216 76.82 -11.26 -9.24
C ALA A 216 76.16 -12.45 -8.53
N PRO A 217 76.29 -13.69 -9.06
CA PRO A 217 75.59 -14.87 -8.54
C PRO A 217 75.96 -15.19 -7.08
N ILE A 218 77.22 -14.97 -6.69
CA ILE A 218 77.75 -15.25 -5.34
C ILE A 218 77.04 -14.40 -4.27
N LEU A 219 76.61 -13.19 -4.62
CA LEU A 219 75.85 -12.31 -3.71
C LEU A 219 74.34 -12.48 -3.88
N ALA A 220 73.86 -12.62 -5.11
CA ALA A 220 72.43 -12.66 -5.41
C ALA A 220 71.74 -13.95 -4.96
N ILE A 221 72.35 -15.11 -5.17
CA ILE A 221 71.72 -16.41 -4.87
C ILE A 221 71.50 -16.59 -3.35
N PRO A 222 72.50 -16.38 -2.47
CA PRO A 222 72.30 -16.55 -1.02
C PRO A 222 71.29 -15.56 -0.43
N ILE A 223 71.37 -14.29 -0.83
CA ILE A 223 70.44 -13.24 -0.37
C ILE A 223 69.01 -13.55 -0.81
N PHE A 224 68.83 -14.04 -2.05
CA PHE A 224 67.53 -14.46 -2.54
C PHE A 224 66.98 -15.67 -1.78
N ILE A 225 67.79 -16.69 -1.49
CA ILE A 225 67.37 -17.87 -0.71
C ILE A 225 66.91 -17.45 0.69
N VAL A 226 67.68 -16.59 1.38
CA VAL A 226 67.28 -16.05 2.69
C VAL A 226 65.96 -15.28 2.58
N GLY A 227 65.83 -14.45 1.54
CA GLY A 227 64.59 -13.73 1.24
C GLY A 227 63.39 -14.67 1.00
N LEU A 228 63.59 -15.79 0.30
CA LEU A 228 62.56 -16.81 0.09
C LEU A 228 62.14 -17.49 1.40
N VAL A 229 63.10 -17.86 2.25
CA VAL A 229 62.78 -18.47 3.56
C VAL A 229 61.97 -17.50 4.42
N ILE A 230 62.36 -16.22 4.46
CA ILE A 230 61.61 -15.18 5.19
C ILE A 230 60.22 -14.98 4.56
N ALA A 231 60.13 -14.94 3.24
CA ALA A 231 58.87 -14.78 2.51
C ALA A 231 57.88 -15.91 2.82
N TRP A 232 58.32 -17.17 2.74
CA TRP A 232 57.46 -18.34 3.02
C TRP A 232 57.13 -18.49 4.50
N LYS A 233 58.09 -18.18 5.40
CA LYS A 233 57.83 -18.14 6.85
C LYS A 233 56.81 -17.06 7.21
N SER A 234 56.92 -15.87 6.60
CA SER A 234 55.96 -14.78 6.77
C SER A 234 54.57 -15.15 6.21
N ALA A 235 54.53 -15.80 5.04
CA ALA A 235 53.28 -16.31 4.46
C ALA A 235 52.62 -17.36 5.36
N TRP A 236 53.41 -18.26 5.97
CA TRP A 236 52.93 -19.28 6.89
C TRP A 236 52.39 -18.67 8.18
N ILE A 237 53.14 -17.74 8.80
CA ILE A 237 52.69 -17.03 10.01
C ILE A 237 51.39 -16.26 9.73
N ASN A 238 51.29 -15.57 8.59
CA ASN A 238 50.05 -14.89 8.21
C ASN A 238 48.91 -15.89 7.99
N PHE A 239 49.16 -16.99 7.27
CA PHE A 239 48.17 -18.05 7.07
C PHE A 239 47.68 -18.61 8.41
N GLU A 240 48.57 -19.02 9.32
CA GLU A 240 48.18 -19.54 10.63
C GLU A 240 47.50 -18.46 11.51
N GLN A 241 47.90 -17.20 11.35
CA GLN A 241 47.28 -16.08 12.04
C GLN A 241 45.86 -15.77 11.56
N TYR A 242 45.50 -16.11 10.33
CA TYR A 242 44.18 -15.79 9.76
C TYR A 242 43.42 -17.00 9.22
N ARG A 243 43.96 -18.21 9.43
CA ARG A 243 43.30 -19.48 9.16
C ARG A 243 42.01 -19.51 9.96
N ASP A 244 40.92 -19.86 9.30
CA ASP A 244 39.67 -20.10 9.97
C ASP A 244 39.81 -21.42 10.74
N TYR A 245 39.80 -21.36 12.07
CA TYR A 245 39.60 -22.53 12.92
C TYR A 245 38.11 -22.78 13.18
N ASN A 246 37.27 -22.01 12.50
CA ASN A 246 35.85 -21.95 12.74
C ASN A 246 35.15 -23.05 11.93
N ASN A 247 34.79 -24.14 12.60
CA ASN A 247 33.99 -25.22 12.01
C ASN A 247 32.48 -24.95 12.10
N ASN A 248 32.07 -23.69 12.37
CA ASN A 248 30.68 -23.30 12.57
C ASN A 248 29.96 -24.10 13.67
N GLU A 249 30.68 -24.46 14.73
CA GLU A 249 30.19 -25.32 15.82
C GLU A 249 28.94 -24.73 16.52
N GLU A 250 28.84 -23.40 16.61
CA GLU A 250 27.76 -22.65 17.26
C GLU A 250 26.90 -21.85 16.24
N GLY A 251 26.98 -22.21 14.96
CA GLY A 251 26.24 -21.59 13.84
C GLY A 251 27.10 -20.78 12.88
N ASP A 252 26.55 -20.54 11.68
CA ASP A 252 27.19 -19.82 10.56
C ASP A 252 26.35 -18.67 9.99
N ASP A 253 25.34 -18.22 10.74
CA ASP A 253 24.44 -17.14 10.32
C ASP A 253 25.22 -15.86 10.00
N ARG A 254 24.71 -15.09 9.03
CA ARG A 254 25.31 -13.81 8.64
C ARG A 254 24.28 -12.87 8.05
N PHE A 255 24.61 -11.58 8.00
CA PHE A 255 23.83 -10.62 7.23
C PHE A 255 24.13 -10.71 5.74
N ALA A 256 23.08 -10.58 4.93
CA ALA A 256 23.18 -10.44 3.48
C ALA A 256 24.05 -9.22 3.14
N THR A 257 25.01 -9.40 2.22
CA THR A 257 25.83 -8.29 1.79
C THR A 257 25.07 -7.40 0.82
N LYS A 258 25.52 -6.14 0.70
CA LYS A 258 24.99 -5.21 -0.30
C LYS A 258 24.96 -5.80 -1.71
N LYS A 259 25.99 -6.57 -2.10
CA LYS A 259 26.07 -7.20 -3.42
C LYS A 259 25.01 -8.29 -3.59
N ASP A 260 24.78 -9.08 -2.54
CA ASP A 260 23.76 -10.13 -2.56
C ASP A 260 22.39 -9.51 -2.84
N ILE A 261 22.02 -8.46 -2.09
CA ILE A 261 20.73 -7.76 -2.26
C ILE A 261 20.60 -7.19 -3.68
N GLN A 262 21.67 -6.61 -4.24
CA GLN A 262 21.68 -6.08 -5.61
C GLN A 262 21.40 -7.14 -6.68
N HIS A 263 21.81 -8.39 -6.45
CA HIS A 263 21.55 -9.50 -7.35
C HIS A 263 20.18 -10.14 -7.14
N GLN A 264 19.57 -9.95 -5.96
CA GLN A 264 18.36 -10.67 -5.54
C GLN A 264 17.08 -9.85 -5.68
N TYR A 265 17.17 -8.53 -5.64
CA TYR A 265 16.01 -7.64 -5.60
C TYR A 265 16.01 -6.65 -6.75
N LYS A 266 14.81 -6.19 -7.10
CA LYS A 266 14.61 -5.23 -8.17
C LYS A 266 14.98 -3.83 -7.68
N LYS A 267 15.74 -3.12 -8.51
CA LYS A 267 16.18 -1.75 -8.22
C LYS A 267 15.20 -0.74 -8.78
N VAL A 268 14.64 0.12 -7.93
CA VAL A 268 13.71 1.18 -8.32
C VAL A 268 14.20 2.56 -7.88
N PRO A 269 13.91 3.64 -8.62
CA PRO A 269 14.16 5.00 -8.16
C PRO A 269 13.43 5.27 -6.85
N ASN A 270 14.06 6.02 -5.94
CA ASN A 270 13.46 6.28 -4.64
C ASN A 270 12.26 7.24 -4.68
N LYS A 271 12.12 8.10 -5.71
CA LYS A 271 10.98 9.00 -5.87
C LYS A 271 10.71 9.39 -7.33
N THR A 272 9.56 10.05 -7.52
CA THR A 272 9.08 10.74 -8.74
C THR A 272 8.84 9.87 -9.98
N LYS A 273 9.80 9.00 -10.36
CA LYS A 273 9.73 8.21 -11.59
C LYS A 273 8.91 6.94 -11.40
N THR A 274 8.02 6.67 -12.36
CA THR A 274 7.37 5.35 -12.50
C THR A 274 8.40 4.29 -12.91
N TYR A 275 8.10 3.03 -12.64
CA TYR A 275 8.98 1.91 -12.97
C TYR A 275 8.16 0.68 -13.37
N PRO A 276 8.71 -0.19 -14.25
CA PRO A 276 7.93 -1.26 -14.83
C PRO A 276 7.62 -2.38 -13.83
N GLY A 277 6.51 -3.08 -14.02
CA GLY A 277 6.05 -4.19 -13.17
C GLY A 277 5.37 -3.75 -11.86
N GLU A 278 5.31 -4.66 -10.88
CA GLU A 278 4.56 -4.47 -9.63
C GLU A 278 5.35 -3.71 -8.55
N GLY A 279 4.59 -3.15 -7.61
CA GLY A 279 5.08 -2.57 -6.36
C GLY A 279 5.49 -3.63 -5.32
N GLY A 280 6.17 -3.19 -4.26
CA GLY A 280 6.71 -4.09 -3.26
C GLY A 280 7.20 -3.40 -1.98
N VAL A 281 7.74 -4.20 -1.06
CA VAL A 281 8.31 -3.71 0.20
C VAL A 281 9.76 -3.26 -0.01
N PRO A 282 10.17 -2.07 0.44
CA PRO A 282 11.57 -1.67 0.37
C PRO A 282 12.44 -2.44 1.37
N VAL A 283 13.46 -3.13 0.87
CA VAL A 283 14.39 -3.96 1.68
C VAL A 283 15.78 -3.36 1.85
N LEU A 284 16.18 -2.41 1.00
CA LEU A 284 17.46 -1.70 1.11
C LEU A 284 17.37 -0.35 0.39
N HIS A 285 18.05 0.67 0.92
CA HIS A 285 18.21 1.96 0.25
C HIS A 285 19.67 2.25 -0.14
N GLU A 286 19.86 2.94 -1.27
CA GLU A 286 21.15 3.46 -1.73
C GLU A 286 21.05 4.88 -2.27
N THR A 287 21.88 5.79 -1.74
CA THR A 287 22.01 7.16 -2.26
C THR A 287 22.77 7.21 -3.57
N LYS A 288 22.40 8.12 -4.48
CA LYS A 288 23.18 8.41 -5.70
C LYS A 288 24.49 9.15 -5.37
N VAL A 289 25.42 9.10 -6.33
CA VAL A 289 26.72 9.79 -6.26
C VAL A 289 26.67 11.18 -6.93
N ASN A 290 25.49 11.64 -7.34
CA ASN A 290 25.29 13.00 -7.86
C ASN A 290 25.02 13.99 -6.72
N LEU A 291 24.96 15.29 -7.03
CA LEU A 291 24.70 16.34 -6.04
C LEU A 291 23.49 16.03 -5.15
N VAL A 292 22.35 15.70 -5.74
CA VAL A 292 21.10 15.39 -5.01
C VAL A 292 21.25 14.19 -4.05
N GLY A 293 21.87 13.10 -4.49
CA GLY A 293 22.09 11.94 -3.62
C GLY A 293 23.13 12.18 -2.53
N LEU A 294 24.12 13.03 -2.81
CA LEU A 294 25.10 13.47 -1.83
C LEU A 294 24.45 14.35 -0.76
N THR A 295 23.57 15.27 -1.14
CA THR A 295 22.79 16.10 -0.20
C THR A 295 21.93 15.24 0.71
N LEU A 296 21.15 14.30 0.14
CA LEU A 296 20.35 13.38 0.93
C LEU A 296 21.23 12.62 1.92
N ARG A 297 22.40 12.15 1.48
CA ARG A 297 23.35 11.46 2.36
C ARG A 297 23.83 12.35 3.50
N THR A 298 24.07 13.63 3.27
CA THR A 298 24.44 14.56 4.36
C THR A 298 23.29 14.77 5.33
N GLN A 299 22.05 14.92 4.85
CA GLN A 299 20.85 15.05 5.70
C GLN A 299 20.56 13.79 6.52
N MET A 300 20.87 12.61 5.98
CA MET A 300 20.77 11.34 6.73
C MET A 300 21.80 11.23 7.86
N GLN A 301 22.97 11.87 7.72
CA GLN A 301 24.03 11.82 8.75
C GLN A 301 23.89 12.91 9.81
N TRP A 302 23.38 14.08 9.43
CA TRP A 302 23.21 15.20 10.34
C TRP A 302 21.97 15.99 9.97
N GLN A 303 21.11 16.15 10.96
CA GLN A 303 19.87 16.89 10.84
C GLN A 303 19.89 18.12 11.72
N ASN A 304 19.53 19.24 11.12
CA ASN A 304 19.35 20.49 11.84
C ASN A 304 18.28 21.29 11.11
N ARG A 305 17.15 21.52 11.80
CA ARG A 305 15.98 22.21 11.24
C ARG A 305 16.31 23.50 10.48
N LYS A 306 17.24 24.33 11.00
CA LYS A 306 17.61 25.58 10.34
C LYS A 306 18.35 25.32 9.04
N VAL A 307 19.34 24.43 9.07
CA VAL A 307 20.18 24.12 7.91
C VAL A 307 19.39 23.33 6.86
N ASP A 308 18.57 22.37 7.29
CA ASP A 308 17.72 21.57 6.42
C ASP A 308 16.71 22.44 5.67
N HIS A 309 16.17 23.49 6.30
CA HIS A 309 15.32 24.47 5.62
C HIS A 309 16.08 25.20 4.50
N TYR A 310 17.32 25.64 4.74
CA TYR A 310 18.15 26.28 3.72
C TYR A 310 18.51 25.33 2.57
N ILE A 311 18.91 24.09 2.90
CA ILE A 311 19.21 23.06 1.90
C ILE A 311 17.97 22.75 1.06
N THR A 312 16.83 22.53 1.70
CA THR A 312 15.56 22.27 1.03
C THR A 312 15.17 23.41 0.09
N LYS A 313 15.28 24.66 0.54
CA LYS A 313 15.00 25.84 -0.29
C LYS A 313 15.95 25.92 -1.48
N ALA A 314 17.23 25.63 -1.27
CA ALA A 314 18.22 25.56 -2.33
C ALA A 314 17.91 24.44 -3.34
N GLU A 315 17.54 23.24 -2.88
CA GLU A 315 17.13 22.13 -3.74
C GLU A 315 15.85 22.44 -4.52
N ARG A 316 14.89 23.16 -3.91
CA ARG A 316 13.67 23.64 -4.58
C ARG A 316 13.99 24.64 -5.68
N ILE A 317 14.85 25.63 -5.41
CA ILE A 317 15.29 26.63 -6.40
C ILE A 317 15.97 25.96 -7.60
N LEU A 318 16.78 24.93 -7.36
CA LEU A 318 17.48 24.16 -8.39
C LEU A 318 16.61 23.14 -9.11
N GLY A 319 15.37 22.91 -8.67
CA GLY A 319 14.50 21.84 -9.17
C GLY A 319 14.98 20.43 -8.83
N ASN A 320 15.95 20.30 -7.91
CA ASN A 320 16.55 19.02 -7.51
C ASN A 320 15.59 18.12 -6.74
N LEU A 321 14.54 18.68 -6.13
CA LEU A 321 13.51 17.92 -5.42
C LEU A 321 12.73 16.99 -6.37
N SER A 322 12.57 17.34 -7.64
CA SER A 322 11.94 16.47 -8.65
C SER A 322 12.84 15.32 -9.13
N LEU A 323 14.13 15.34 -8.77
CA LEU A 323 15.11 14.35 -9.22
C LEU A 323 15.28 13.24 -8.17
N ALA A 324 15.19 11.98 -8.61
CA ALA A 324 15.48 10.85 -7.73
C ALA A 324 16.88 10.96 -7.09
N SER A 325 16.92 10.99 -5.76
CA SER A 325 18.11 11.16 -4.92
C SER A 325 18.82 9.83 -4.61
N GLY A 326 18.14 8.70 -4.82
CA GLY A 326 18.61 7.37 -4.48
C GLY A 326 17.85 6.28 -5.23
N TYR A 327 18.01 5.05 -4.74
CA TYR A 327 17.34 3.85 -5.21
C TYR A 327 16.91 3.00 -4.03
N TYR A 328 15.72 2.39 -4.14
CA TYR A 328 15.31 1.29 -3.28
C TYR A 328 15.54 -0.04 -4.01
N TYR A 329 15.86 -1.06 -3.24
CA TYR A 329 15.70 -2.45 -3.64
C TYR A 329 14.40 -2.92 -3.02
N ILE A 330 13.50 -3.47 -3.83
CA ILE A 330 12.16 -3.85 -3.40
C ILE A 330 11.96 -5.35 -3.56
N ASP A 331 11.20 -5.93 -2.63
CA ASP A 331 10.60 -7.25 -2.78
C ASP A 331 9.20 -7.08 -3.40
N ASP A 332 9.10 -7.31 -4.71
CA ASP A 332 7.87 -7.22 -5.51
C ASP A 332 7.11 -8.56 -5.58
N SER A 333 7.54 -9.57 -4.83
CA SER A 333 6.83 -10.85 -4.76
C SER A 333 5.50 -10.76 -4.01
N THR A 334 4.61 -11.71 -4.26
CA THR A 334 3.35 -11.85 -3.53
C THR A 334 3.63 -12.41 -2.13
N ILE A 335 3.93 -11.52 -1.18
CA ILE A 335 4.24 -11.86 0.22
C ILE A 335 3.54 -10.94 1.22
N ASN A 336 3.19 -11.47 2.38
CA ASN A 336 2.76 -10.67 3.53
C ASN A 336 3.98 -10.18 4.34
N MET A 337 3.82 -9.02 4.97
CA MET A 337 4.86 -8.38 5.76
C MET A 337 4.35 -8.02 7.16
N LEU A 338 5.19 -8.27 8.16
CA LEU A 338 4.99 -7.82 9.54
C LEU A 338 6.08 -6.81 9.91
N GLY A 339 5.68 -5.57 10.16
CA GLY A 339 6.54 -4.49 10.60
C GLY A 339 6.38 -4.20 12.10
N ILE A 340 7.49 -4.04 12.82
CA ILE A 340 7.51 -3.76 14.26
C ILE A 340 8.25 -2.45 14.53
N GLY A 341 7.55 -1.53 15.16
CA GLY A 341 8.09 -0.25 15.57
C GLY A 341 7.24 0.43 16.63
N MET A 342 7.84 0.73 17.79
CA MET A 342 7.20 1.54 18.83
C MET A 342 6.84 2.95 18.32
N THR A 343 5.94 3.63 19.01
CA THR A 343 5.62 5.04 18.71
C THR A 343 6.89 5.90 18.76
N ARG A 344 7.05 6.82 17.79
CA ARG A 344 8.26 7.65 17.58
C ARG A 344 9.53 6.87 17.18
N SER A 345 9.43 5.60 16.77
CA SER A 345 10.56 4.86 16.16
C SER A 345 10.92 5.30 14.73
N GLY A 346 10.05 6.09 14.09
CA GLY A 346 10.20 6.50 12.70
C GLY A 346 9.62 5.51 11.67
N LYS A 347 8.86 4.48 12.09
CA LYS A 347 8.22 3.51 11.16
C LYS A 347 7.38 4.17 10.05
N GLY A 348 6.60 5.20 10.40
CA GLY A 348 5.73 5.93 9.47
C GLY A 348 6.54 6.64 8.38
N GLU A 349 7.55 7.40 8.80
CA GLU A 349 8.39 8.21 7.93
C GLU A 349 9.41 7.38 7.12
N GLY A 350 9.95 6.29 7.68
CA GLY A 350 11.01 5.50 7.06
C GLY A 350 10.55 4.29 6.22
N HIS A 351 9.36 3.75 6.50
CA HIS A 351 8.89 2.52 5.84
C HIS A 351 7.46 2.62 5.30
N ILE A 352 6.49 3.09 6.08
CA ILE A 352 5.07 3.11 5.66
C ILE A 352 4.87 4.07 4.47
N MET A 353 5.25 5.34 4.63
CA MET A 353 5.12 6.34 3.57
C MET A 353 5.95 6.01 2.32
N PRO A 354 7.22 5.59 2.42
CA PRO A 354 7.95 5.08 1.26
C PRO A 354 7.29 3.88 0.60
N SER A 355 6.66 2.97 1.35
CA SER A 355 5.92 1.83 0.77
C SER A 355 4.68 2.30 0.00
N ILE A 356 3.93 3.26 0.54
CA ILE A 356 2.80 3.89 -0.15
C ILE A 356 3.28 4.56 -1.46
N ASP A 357 4.40 5.30 -1.42
CA ASP A 357 4.99 5.93 -2.60
C ASP A 357 5.45 4.92 -3.66
N ILE A 358 6.18 3.89 -3.25
CA ILE A 358 6.72 2.86 -4.14
C ILE A 358 5.58 2.15 -4.85
N ASN A 359 4.59 1.65 -4.10
CA ASN A 359 3.48 0.89 -4.68
C ASN A 359 2.62 1.72 -5.62
N SER A 360 2.40 3.00 -5.33
CA SER A 360 1.61 3.88 -6.21
C SER A 360 2.36 4.37 -7.46
N ARG A 361 3.70 4.24 -7.53
CA ARG A 361 4.51 4.54 -8.73
C ARG A 361 4.77 3.34 -9.64
N ALA A 362 4.41 2.13 -9.20
CA ALA A 362 4.52 0.94 -10.04
C ALA A 362 3.68 1.12 -11.31
N GLU A 363 4.13 0.54 -12.43
CA GLU A 363 3.33 0.50 -13.66
C GLU A 363 2.05 -0.32 -13.47
N ILE A 364 2.16 -1.44 -12.75
CA ILE A 364 1.02 -2.25 -12.31
C ILE A 364 0.68 -1.82 -10.88
N GLN A 365 -0.21 -0.84 -10.79
CA GLN A 365 -0.65 -0.25 -9.53
C GLN A 365 -1.62 -1.19 -8.77
N PRO A 366 -1.34 -1.54 -7.51
CA PRO A 366 -2.33 -2.20 -6.65
C PRO A 366 -3.36 -1.19 -6.14
N SER A 367 -4.56 -1.67 -5.84
CA SER A 367 -5.52 -0.97 -4.98
C SER A 367 -5.02 -1.02 -3.53
N LEU A 368 -5.10 0.11 -2.82
CA LEU A 368 -4.51 0.27 -1.49
C LEU A 368 -5.58 0.46 -0.42
N ILE A 369 -5.47 -0.28 0.69
CA ILE A 369 -6.32 -0.09 1.87
C ILE A 369 -5.41 0.34 3.02
N ILE A 370 -5.51 1.60 3.45
CA ILE A 370 -4.57 2.22 4.38
C ILE A 370 -5.29 2.49 5.70
N ALA A 371 -4.85 1.85 6.78
CA ALA A 371 -5.28 2.25 8.11
C ALA A 371 -4.50 3.50 8.53
N ASP A 372 -5.22 4.56 8.89
CA ASP A 372 -4.64 5.86 9.23
C ASP A 372 -5.37 6.47 10.43
N PRO A 373 -5.12 5.99 11.66
CA PRO A 373 -5.82 6.46 12.86
C PRO A 373 -5.75 7.99 13.07
N LYS A 374 -4.74 8.66 12.48
CA LYS A 374 -4.52 10.10 12.64
C LYS A 374 -4.95 10.94 11.43
N GLY A 375 -5.25 10.32 10.29
CA GLY A 375 -5.52 11.03 9.04
C GLY A 375 -4.27 11.67 8.39
N GLU A 376 -3.06 11.40 8.89
CA GLU A 376 -1.81 12.01 8.41
C GLU A 376 -1.40 11.46 7.03
N HIS A 377 -1.64 10.17 6.80
CA HIS A 377 -1.39 9.52 5.51
C HIS A 377 -2.36 10.05 4.46
N TYR A 378 -3.64 10.18 4.79
CA TYR A 378 -4.66 10.73 3.92
C TYR A 378 -4.34 12.18 3.50
N GLN A 379 -4.12 13.05 4.50
CA GLN A 379 -3.80 14.47 4.26
C GLN A 379 -2.56 14.64 3.40
N SER A 380 -1.49 13.90 3.68
CA SER A 380 -0.23 14.12 2.96
C SER A 380 -0.22 13.55 1.54
N SER A 381 -0.98 12.49 1.27
CA SER A 381 -0.87 11.74 0.02
C SER A 381 -2.00 11.95 -0.99
N TYR A 382 -3.14 12.51 -0.58
CA TYR A 382 -4.34 12.70 -1.43
C TYR A 382 -4.03 13.27 -2.82
N LYS A 383 -3.38 14.44 -2.88
CA LYS A 383 -3.05 15.11 -4.16
C LYS A 383 -2.19 14.23 -5.06
N THR A 384 -1.26 13.50 -4.48
CA THR A 384 -0.33 12.65 -5.22
C THR A 384 -1.00 11.39 -5.71
N MET A 385 -1.91 10.79 -4.93
CA MET A 385 -2.71 9.66 -5.36
C MET A 385 -3.64 10.04 -6.52
N ARG A 386 -4.35 11.17 -6.43
CA ARG A 386 -5.18 11.68 -7.54
C ARG A 386 -4.36 11.92 -8.81
N LYS A 387 -3.20 12.59 -8.70
CA LYS A 387 -2.27 12.79 -9.83
C LYS A 387 -1.77 11.49 -10.45
N ARG A 388 -1.66 10.41 -9.66
CA ARG A 388 -1.25 9.07 -10.11
C ARG A 388 -2.41 8.24 -10.68
N GLY A 389 -3.61 8.81 -10.78
CA GLY A 389 -4.78 8.15 -11.34
C GLY A 389 -5.49 7.21 -10.38
N TYR A 390 -5.33 7.38 -9.07
CA TYR A 390 -6.12 6.64 -8.08
C TYR A 390 -7.47 7.29 -7.86
N ASP A 391 -8.50 6.45 -7.70
CA ASP A 391 -9.74 6.85 -7.07
C ASP A 391 -9.57 6.85 -5.54
N VAL A 392 -9.72 8.01 -4.90
CA VAL A 392 -9.29 8.25 -3.51
C VAL A 392 -10.50 8.39 -2.61
N ASN A 393 -10.70 7.42 -1.74
CA ASN A 393 -11.83 7.34 -0.82
C ASN A 393 -11.35 7.38 0.64
N VAL A 394 -12.16 7.94 1.54
CA VAL A 394 -11.86 8.00 2.97
C VAL A 394 -13.08 7.58 3.77
N LEU A 395 -12.91 6.61 4.67
CA LEU A 395 -13.88 6.25 5.70
C LEU A 395 -13.41 6.89 7.01
N SER A 396 -13.98 8.04 7.35
CA SER A 396 -13.56 8.85 8.50
C SER A 396 -14.61 8.85 9.60
N PHE A 397 -14.22 8.36 10.78
CA PHE A 397 -15.00 8.49 12.01
C PHE A 397 -14.55 9.67 12.88
N GLN A 398 -13.49 10.39 12.47
CA GLN A 398 -13.10 11.65 13.08
C GLN A 398 -14.03 12.78 12.65
N ASN A 399 -14.41 12.80 11.37
CA ASN A 399 -15.34 13.77 10.82
C ASN A 399 -16.26 13.09 9.79
N MET A 400 -17.44 12.67 10.25
CA MET A 400 -18.32 11.76 9.49
C MET A 400 -18.95 12.45 8.28
N ASP A 401 -19.29 13.74 8.37
CA ASP A 401 -19.85 14.51 7.25
C ASP A 401 -18.90 14.64 6.04
N TRP A 402 -17.60 14.42 6.26
CA TRP A 402 -16.55 14.37 5.24
C TRP A 402 -15.94 12.96 5.17
N SER A 403 -16.82 11.97 5.02
CA SER A 403 -16.49 10.57 4.81
C SER A 403 -17.26 10.02 3.61
N MET A 404 -16.77 8.94 3.03
CA MET A 404 -17.57 8.06 2.19
C MET A 404 -18.69 7.42 3.03
N SER A 405 -19.82 7.10 2.41
CA SER A 405 -20.90 6.34 3.04
C SER A 405 -20.65 4.84 2.92
N TYR A 406 -20.97 4.09 3.97
CA TYR A 406 -20.81 2.63 4.00
C TYR A 406 -21.99 1.99 4.74
N ASN A 407 -22.90 1.37 3.98
CA ASN A 407 -23.99 0.58 4.54
C ASN A 407 -23.52 -0.87 4.73
N PRO A 408 -23.44 -1.39 5.97
CA PRO A 408 -23.07 -2.78 6.23
C PRO A 408 -23.91 -3.83 5.48
N LEU A 409 -25.16 -3.50 5.15
CA LEU A 409 -26.09 -4.40 4.45
C LEU A 409 -26.03 -4.27 2.92
N ALA A 410 -25.18 -3.40 2.35
CA ALA A 410 -25.12 -3.14 0.91
C ALA A 410 -24.90 -4.41 0.08
N LEU A 411 -24.00 -5.31 0.50
CA LEU A 411 -23.76 -6.58 -0.20
C LEU A 411 -24.96 -7.54 -0.12
N ALA A 412 -25.74 -7.48 0.96
CA ALA A 412 -26.96 -8.25 1.08
C ALA A 412 -28.07 -7.68 0.19
N ILE A 413 -28.17 -6.35 0.09
CA ILE A 413 -29.11 -5.64 -0.78
C ILE A 413 -28.84 -5.98 -2.25
N ASP A 414 -27.59 -5.89 -2.71
CA ASP A 414 -27.22 -6.27 -4.10
C ASP A 414 -27.55 -7.73 -4.41
N ALA A 415 -27.25 -8.64 -3.47
CA ALA A 415 -27.62 -10.04 -3.62
C ALA A 415 -29.15 -10.26 -3.67
N ALA A 416 -29.90 -9.51 -2.85
CA ALA A 416 -31.36 -9.59 -2.80
C ALA A 416 -32.02 -9.05 -4.07
N GLN A 417 -31.54 -7.92 -4.60
CA GLN A 417 -31.98 -7.33 -5.87
C GLN A 417 -31.78 -8.31 -7.04
N LYS A 418 -30.70 -9.09 -7.01
CA LYS A 418 -30.43 -10.13 -8.00
C LYS A 418 -31.31 -11.37 -7.82
N GLY A 419 -31.91 -11.57 -6.64
CA GLY A 419 -32.74 -12.73 -6.32
C GLY A 419 -32.00 -13.86 -5.59
N TYR A 420 -30.76 -13.64 -5.15
CA TYR A 420 -29.97 -14.65 -4.45
C TYR A 420 -30.34 -14.78 -2.98
N TYR A 421 -31.40 -15.54 -2.68
CA TYR A 421 -31.93 -15.68 -1.31
C TYR A 421 -30.88 -16.20 -0.30
N GLU A 422 -30.18 -17.30 -0.62
CA GLU A 422 -29.19 -17.90 0.29
C GLU A 422 -27.96 -17.00 0.51
N LYS A 423 -27.49 -16.35 -0.57
CA LYS A 423 -26.38 -15.37 -0.45
C LYS A 423 -26.79 -14.18 0.39
N THR A 424 -28.02 -13.69 0.22
CA THR A 424 -28.58 -12.60 1.03
C THR A 424 -28.54 -12.95 2.51
N GLN A 425 -29.09 -14.11 2.89
CA GLN A 425 -29.06 -14.58 4.28
C GLN A 425 -27.63 -14.70 4.81
N THR A 426 -26.72 -15.27 4.02
CA THR A 426 -25.31 -15.41 4.40
C THR A 426 -24.65 -14.04 4.65
N ARG A 427 -24.91 -13.04 3.79
CA ARG A 427 -24.37 -11.68 3.92
C ARG A 427 -24.95 -10.93 5.12
N VAL A 428 -26.24 -11.08 5.39
CA VAL A 428 -26.89 -10.53 6.59
C VAL A 428 -26.30 -11.15 7.86
N ASN A 429 -26.15 -12.49 7.87
CA ASN A 429 -25.58 -13.20 9.00
C ASN A 429 -24.13 -12.77 9.27
N ALA A 430 -23.32 -12.56 8.23
CA ALA A 430 -21.94 -12.07 8.40
C ALA A 430 -21.89 -10.70 9.11
N VAL A 431 -22.83 -9.79 8.80
CA VAL A 431 -22.94 -8.50 9.50
C VAL A 431 -23.32 -8.70 10.96
N ALA A 432 -24.32 -9.56 11.23
CA ALA A 432 -24.76 -9.86 12.58
C ALA A 432 -23.64 -10.47 13.43
N GLU A 433 -22.92 -11.46 12.88
CA GLU A 433 -21.80 -12.12 13.56
C GLU A 433 -20.68 -11.14 13.90
N ALA A 434 -20.35 -10.23 12.98
CA ALA A 434 -19.32 -9.22 13.23
C ALA A 434 -19.70 -8.23 14.35
N ILE A 435 -20.99 -7.96 14.54
CA ILE A 435 -21.50 -7.07 15.60
C ILE A 435 -21.55 -7.79 16.95
N TYR A 436 -22.04 -9.04 16.98
CA TYR A 436 -22.39 -9.74 18.22
C TYR A 436 -21.37 -10.77 18.70
N ARG A 437 -20.64 -11.48 17.81
CA ARG A 437 -19.66 -12.49 18.26
C ARG A 437 -18.43 -11.81 18.86
N LYS A 438 -18.39 -11.70 20.19
CA LYS A 438 -17.27 -11.11 20.94
C LYS A 438 -16.44 -12.15 21.69
N THR A 439 -16.99 -13.35 21.90
CA THR A 439 -16.29 -14.46 22.58
C THR A 439 -15.20 -15.09 21.70
N LYS A 440 -14.01 -15.31 22.28
CA LYS A 440 -12.91 -16.01 21.62
C LYS A 440 -13.26 -17.50 21.49
N PRO A 441 -12.93 -18.18 20.37
CA PRO A 441 -13.14 -19.62 20.25
C PRO A 441 -12.50 -20.38 21.42
N GLY A 442 -13.28 -21.15 22.17
CA GLY A 442 -12.82 -21.91 23.34
C GLY A 442 -12.72 -21.12 24.66
N MET A 443 -13.09 -19.84 24.67
CA MET A 443 -13.18 -18.99 25.86
C MET A 443 -14.56 -18.32 25.91
N GLY A 444 -15.50 -18.92 26.64
CA GLY A 444 -16.83 -18.35 26.83
C GLY A 444 -17.68 -19.19 27.76
N ASN A 445 -18.47 -18.53 28.62
CA ASN A 445 -19.53 -19.17 29.38
C ASN A 445 -20.67 -19.56 28.40
N GLY A 446 -21.25 -20.75 28.51
CA GLY A 446 -22.33 -21.22 27.62
C GLY A 446 -23.51 -20.24 27.54
N ASN A 447 -23.78 -19.49 28.62
CA ASN A 447 -24.81 -18.45 28.63
C ASN A 447 -24.48 -17.28 27.69
N ALA A 448 -23.22 -16.84 27.60
CA ALA A 448 -22.84 -15.75 26.71
C ALA A 448 -23.06 -16.12 25.24
N LYS A 449 -22.69 -17.36 24.88
CA LYS A 449 -22.92 -17.89 23.53
C LYS A 449 -24.40 -17.93 23.18
N TYR A 450 -25.25 -18.35 24.12
CA TYR A 450 -26.72 -18.35 23.92
C TYR A 450 -27.26 -16.95 23.62
N TRP A 451 -26.84 -15.92 24.37
CA TRP A 451 -27.27 -14.53 24.12
C TRP A 451 -26.74 -13.97 22.81
N GLU A 452 -25.50 -14.31 22.43
CA GLU A 452 -24.92 -13.93 21.13
C GLU A 452 -25.70 -14.56 19.97
N ASP A 453 -25.90 -15.89 20.00
CA ASP A 453 -26.59 -16.63 18.93
C ASP A 453 -28.05 -16.19 18.79
N THR A 454 -28.78 -15.95 19.90
CA THR A 454 -30.16 -15.42 19.86
C THR A 454 -30.25 -13.99 19.35
N SER A 455 -29.28 -13.12 19.69
CA SER A 455 -29.21 -11.75 19.16
C SER A 455 -28.93 -11.72 17.65
N ILE A 456 -28.07 -12.62 17.17
CA ILE A 456 -27.77 -12.81 15.74
C ILE A 456 -29.03 -13.24 14.99
N SER A 457 -29.74 -14.26 15.49
CA SER A 457 -30.99 -14.73 14.89
C SER A 457 -32.06 -13.64 14.80
N LEU A 458 -32.24 -12.85 15.87
CA LEU A 458 -33.22 -11.77 15.87
C LEU A 458 -32.83 -10.63 14.90
N PHE A 459 -31.55 -10.27 14.85
CA PHE A 459 -31.04 -9.33 13.87
C PHE A 459 -31.30 -9.79 12.44
N ASN A 460 -30.99 -11.05 12.14
CA ASN A 460 -31.23 -11.65 10.83
C ASN A 460 -32.73 -11.64 10.50
N ALA A 461 -33.61 -11.93 11.45
CA ALA A 461 -35.05 -11.92 11.25
C ALA A 461 -35.56 -10.54 10.83
N ILE A 462 -35.20 -9.48 11.55
CA ILE A 462 -35.63 -8.11 11.25
C ILE A 462 -35.01 -7.63 9.94
N ALA A 463 -33.72 -7.90 9.70
CA ALA A 463 -33.05 -7.54 8.46
C ALA A 463 -33.72 -8.19 7.24
N MET A 464 -34.04 -9.49 7.31
CA MET A 464 -34.73 -10.22 6.25
C MET A 464 -36.17 -9.73 6.06
N ALA A 465 -36.86 -9.35 7.14
CA ALA A 465 -38.20 -8.75 7.05
C ALA A 465 -38.18 -7.38 6.37
N LEU A 466 -37.17 -6.54 6.64
CA LEU A 466 -36.99 -5.26 5.94
C LEU A 466 -36.60 -5.44 4.47
N ILE A 467 -35.78 -6.46 4.15
CA ILE A 467 -35.46 -6.84 2.76
C ILE A 467 -36.71 -7.30 2.02
N ASP A 468 -37.56 -8.13 2.64
CA ASP A 468 -38.83 -8.53 2.03
C ASP A 468 -39.75 -7.33 1.78
N ARG A 469 -39.89 -6.45 2.78
CA ARG A 469 -40.64 -5.19 2.64
C ARG A 469 -40.12 -4.39 1.46
N ALA A 470 -38.80 -4.20 1.36
CA ALA A 470 -38.18 -3.44 0.28
C ALA A 470 -38.45 -4.09 -1.09
N ASN A 471 -38.34 -5.41 -1.18
CA ASN A 471 -38.62 -6.16 -2.42
C ASN A 471 -40.09 -6.07 -2.86
N GLU A 472 -41.05 -6.14 -1.93
CA GLU A 472 -42.48 -6.01 -2.26
C GLU A 472 -42.85 -4.56 -2.61
N THR A 473 -42.40 -3.59 -1.82
CA THR A 473 -42.71 -2.17 -2.07
C THR A 473 -42.05 -1.63 -3.33
N ALA A 474 -40.84 -2.10 -3.67
CA ALA A 474 -40.20 -1.78 -4.95
C ALA A 474 -41.05 -2.27 -6.15
N LYS A 475 -41.64 -3.47 -6.07
CA LYS A 475 -42.57 -3.97 -7.10
C LYS A 475 -43.87 -3.18 -7.16
N ASN A 476 -44.24 -2.52 -6.07
CA ASN A 476 -45.44 -1.69 -5.94
C ASN A 476 -45.19 -0.20 -6.30
N GLY A 477 -43.99 0.16 -6.78
CA GLY A 477 -43.68 1.51 -7.27
C GLY A 477 -42.93 2.42 -6.27
N GLU A 478 -42.39 1.89 -5.18
CA GLU A 478 -41.49 2.62 -4.26
C GLU A 478 -40.03 2.52 -4.75
N ASP A 479 -39.57 3.51 -5.53
CA ASP A 479 -38.23 3.50 -6.17
C ASP A 479 -37.08 3.45 -5.15
N ASP A 480 -37.26 4.09 -3.99
CA ASP A 480 -36.25 4.18 -2.92
C ASP A 480 -36.40 3.09 -1.84
N ALA A 481 -37.24 2.07 -2.08
CA ALA A 481 -37.55 1.03 -1.12
C ALA A 481 -36.30 0.32 -0.56
N TRP A 482 -35.30 0.07 -1.41
CA TRP A 482 -34.05 -0.60 -1.03
C TRP A 482 -33.14 0.27 -0.14
N ASP A 483 -33.22 1.60 -0.27
CA ASP A 483 -32.43 2.53 0.57
C ASP A 483 -32.88 2.52 2.04
N THR A 484 -34.05 1.95 2.31
CA THR A 484 -34.58 1.80 3.67
C THR A 484 -34.00 0.60 4.43
N VAL A 485 -33.24 -0.28 3.77
CA VAL A 485 -32.62 -1.44 4.44
C VAL A 485 -31.33 -0.98 5.13
N THR A 486 -31.47 -0.50 6.36
CA THR A 486 -30.37 0.05 7.17
C THR A 486 -30.34 -0.54 8.57
N VAL A 487 -29.16 -0.59 9.18
CA VAL A 487 -29.00 -1.05 10.58
C VAL A 487 -29.76 -0.15 11.56
N ARG A 488 -29.86 1.15 11.25
CA ARG A 488 -30.67 2.10 12.02
C ARG A 488 -32.15 1.72 12.00
N ASN A 489 -32.70 1.37 10.84
CA ASN A 489 -34.09 0.93 10.75
C ASN A 489 -34.32 -0.40 11.46
N ILE A 490 -33.34 -1.31 11.47
CA ILE A 490 -33.40 -2.52 12.31
C ILE A 490 -33.50 -2.14 13.79
N ALA A 491 -32.65 -1.22 14.25
CA ALA A 491 -32.66 -0.76 15.65
C ALA A 491 -33.97 -0.05 16.02
N LYS A 492 -34.47 0.84 15.15
CA LYS A 492 -35.77 1.51 15.33
C LYS A 492 -36.93 0.52 15.35
N PHE A 493 -36.93 -0.45 14.44
CA PHE A 493 -37.94 -1.50 14.38
C PHE A 493 -37.97 -2.33 15.68
N LEU A 494 -36.80 -2.71 16.20
CA LEU A 494 -36.69 -3.40 17.48
C LEU A 494 -37.15 -2.53 18.66
N THR A 495 -36.81 -1.24 18.65
CA THR A 495 -37.22 -0.31 19.72
C THR A 495 -38.73 -0.14 19.75
N ASP A 496 -39.34 0.19 18.62
CA ASP A 496 -40.75 0.56 18.54
C ASP A 496 -41.69 -0.64 18.74
N LEU A 497 -41.33 -1.83 18.24
CA LEU A 497 -42.17 -3.03 18.31
C LEU A 497 -41.76 -4.01 19.42
N GLY A 498 -40.51 -3.94 19.89
CA GLY A 498 -40.01 -4.82 20.94
C GLY A 498 -40.41 -4.38 22.35
N SER A 499 -40.66 -3.08 22.57
CA SER A 499 -41.06 -2.56 23.89
C SER A 499 -42.57 -2.53 24.13
N GLU A 500 -43.39 -2.65 23.07
CA GLU A 500 -44.84 -2.56 23.16
C GLU A 500 -45.47 -3.96 23.17
N GLU A 501 -46.43 -4.18 24.06
CA GLU A 501 -47.17 -5.43 24.20
C GLU A 501 -48.65 -5.22 23.88
N VAL A 502 -49.27 -6.23 23.27
CA VAL A 502 -50.70 -6.25 22.92
C VAL A 502 -51.34 -7.54 23.41
N PHE A 503 -52.64 -7.47 23.72
CA PHE A 503 -53.45 -8.65 24.02
C PHE A 503 -53.95 -9.26 22.72
N VAL A 504 -53.81 -10.59 22.61
CA VAL A 504 -54.15 -11.33 21.42
C VAL A 504 -55.11 -12.46 21.79
N ASN A 505 -56.20 -12.63 21.03
CA ASN A 505 -57.14 -13.74 21.20
C ASN A 505 -56.54 -15.07 20.65
N ASP A 506 -57.25 -16.19 20.82
CA ASP A 506 -56.81 -17.50 20.33
C ASP A 506 -56.64 -17.57 18.79
N PHE A 507 -57.25 -16.63 18.05
CA PHE A 507 -57.16 -16.52 16.60
C PHE A 507 -56.01 -15.63 16.12
N GLY A 508 -55.24 -15.01 17.03
CA GLY A 508 -54.10 -14.16 16.65
C GLY A 508 -54.49 -12.71 16.33
N GLU A 509 -55.68 -12.26 16.71
CA GLU A 509 -56.16 -10.89 16.51
C GLU A 509 -55.96 -10.03 17.76
N ILE A 510 -55.65 -8.75 17.55
CA ILE A 510 -55.39 -7.80 18.61
C ILE A 510 -56.72 -7.40 19.25
N VAL A 511 -56.79 -7.50 20.58
CA VAL A 511 -57.93 -7.08 21.39
C VAL A 511 -57.48 -5.90 22.25
N GLU A 512 -58.02 -4.71 21.99
CA GLU A 512 -57.63 -3.49 22.72
C GLU A 512 -58.11 -3.50 24.16
N ASN A 513 -59.32 -4.00 24.41
CA ASN A 513 -59.94 -4.10 25.74
C ASN A 513 -60.52 -5.51 25.97
N PRO A 514 -59.76 -6.44 26.59
CA PRO A 514 -60.24 -7.79 26.84
C PRO A 514 -61.29 -7.83 27.97
N ASP A 515 -62.44 -8.46 27.71
CA ASP A 515 -63.45 -8.72 28.73
C ASP A 515 -62.97 -9.78 29.75
N LYS A 516 -63.45 -9.72 31.00
CA LYS A 516 -63.07 -10.66 32.09
C LYS A 516 -63.25 -12.15 31.76
N ASN A 517 -64.07 -12.49 30.76
CA ASN A 517 -64.34 -13.87 30.33
C ASN A 517 -63.58 -14.29 29.06
N GLN A 518 -62.82 -13.40 28.43
CA GLN A 518 -62.11 -13.70 27.18
C GLN A 518 -60.68 -14.17 27.49
N GLN A 519 -60.31 -15.36 27.03
CA GLN A 519 -58.93 -15.84 27.15
C GLN A 519 -58.06 -15.07 26.16
N VAL A 520 -57.22 -14.17 26.69
CA VAL A 520 -56.24 -13.41 25.90
C VAL A 520 -54.83 -13.69 26.38
N ARG A 521 -53.90 -13.72 25.43
CA ARG A 521 -52.46 -13.87 25.69
C ARG A 521 -51.78 -12.53 25.45
N LYS A 522 -50.88 -12.14 26.36
CA LYS A 522 -50.03 -10.97 26.18
C LYS A 522 -48.85 -11.36 25.28
N LYS A 523 -48.65 -10.65 24.17
CA LYS A 523 -47.51 -10.83 23.26
C LYS A 523 -46.88 -9.48 22.92
N SER A 524 -45.58 -9.48 22.68
CA SER A 524 -44.92 -8.30 22.10
C SER A 524 -45.43 -8.01 20.68
N LYS A 525 -45.48 -6.74 20.28
CA LYS A 525 -45.89 -6.35 18.92
C LYS A 525 -44.98 -6.95 17.86
N ILE A 526 -43.68 -7.12 18.14
CA ILE A 526 -42.75 -7.79 17.22
C ILE A 526 -43.12 -9.26 17.01
N THR A 527 -43.53 -10.00 18.05
CA THR A 527 -44.02 -11.38 17.87
C THR A 527 -45.29 -11.41 17.01
N VAL A 528 -46.22 -10.48 17.24
CA VAL A 528 -47.44 -10.36 16.43
C VAL A 528 -47.11 -10.01 14.98
N TYR A 529 -46.12 -9.16 14.72
CA TYR A 529 -45.65 -8.83 13.38
C TYR A 529 -45.21 -10.08 12.59
N PHE A 530 -44.36 -10.91 13.19
CA PHE A 530 -43.89 -12.15 12.54
C PHE A 530 -45.00 -13.20 12.42
N ASP A 531 -45.91 -13.30 13.39
CA ASP A 531 -47.10 -14.15 13.28
C ASP A 531 -47.95 -13.75 12.05
N ASN A 532 -48.12 -12.44 11.79
CA ASN A 532 -48.83 -11.95 10.60
C ASN A 532 -48.06 -12.22 9.31
N LEU A 533 -46.74 -11.99 9.28
CA LEU A 533 -45.91 -12.33 8.12
C LEU A 533 -46.04 -13.82 7.75
N ARG A 534 -46.09 -14.70 8.74
CA ARG A 534 -46.26 -16.14 8.54
C ARG A 534 -47.61 -16.46 7.89
N LEU A 535 -48.71 -15.86 8.37
CA LEU A 535 -50.04 -16.06 7.79
C LEU A 535 -50.12 -15.55 6.36
N ILE A 536 -49.53 -14.38 6.08
CA ILE A 536 -49.43 -13.84 4.72
C ILE A 536 -48.63 -14.80 3.82
N ASN A 537 -47.53 -15.35 4.32
CA ASN A 537 -46.68 -16.26 3.54
C ASN A 537 -47.38 -17.59 3.17
N GLN A 538 -48.39 -18.01 3.94
CA GLN A 538 -49.23 -19.17 3.61
C GLN A 538 -50.14 -18.90 2.40
N GLN A 539 -50.58 -17.66 2.22
CA GLN A 539 -51.44 -17.25 1.10
C GLN A 539 -50.61 -16.83 -0.13
N GLN A 540 -49.56 -16.04 0.09
CA GLN A 540 -48.66 -15.54 -0.94
C GLN A 540 -47.22 -15.82 -0.52
N PHE A 541 -46.61 -16.86 -1.09
CA PHE A 541 -45.26 -17.26 -0.72
C PHE A 541 -44.19 -16.24 -1.17
N SER A 542 -43.32 -15.83 -0.25
CA SER A 542 -42.05 -15.15 -0.51
C SER A 542 -40.94 -15.86 0.27
N LYS A 543 -39.84 -16.16 -0.43
CA LYS A 543 -38.70 -16.82 0.20
C LYS A 543 -38.03 -15.93 1.25
N PHE A 544 -38.04 -14.60 1.08
CA PHE A 544 -37.51 -13.68 2.08
C PHE A 544 -38.34 -13.69 3.36
N ARG A 545 -39.68 -13.77 3.28
CA ARG A 545 -40.57 -13.89 4.45
C ARG A 545 -40.37 -15.19 5.19
N ASP A 546 -40.26 -16.30 4.45
CA ASP A 546 -39.96 -17.62 5.01
C ASP A 546 -38.64 -17.60 5.80
N MET A 547 -37.59 -17.02 5.23
CA MET A 547 -36.30 -16.86 5.92
C MET A 547 -36.41 -15.94 7.15
N ALA A 548 -37.20 -14.87 7.08
CA ALA A 548 -37.41 -13.97 8.21
C ALA A 548 -38.12 -14.68 9.38
N ASP A 549 -39.19 -15.44 9.11
CA ASP A 549 -39.93 -16.25 10.11
C ASP A 549 -39.04 -17.33 10.73
N LEU A 550 -38.27 -18.06 9.92
CA LEU A 550 -37.36 -19.10 10.43
C LEU A 550 -36.30 -18.54 11.39
N ASN A 551 -35.68 -17.40 11.05
CA ASN A 551 -34.72 -16.74 11.93
C ASN A 551 -35.42 -16.22 13.20
N PHE A 552 -36.61 -15.64 13.08
CA PHE A 552 -37.36 -15.15 14.25
C PHE A 552 -37.67 -16.29 15.23
N ARG A 553 -38.21 -17.40 14.73
CA ARG A 553 -38.53 -18.60 15.53
C ARG A 553 -37.31 -19.15 16.25
N SER A 554 -36.13 -19.09 15.63
CA SER A 554 -34.87 -19.51 16.28
C SER A 554 -34.47 -18.62 17.46
N SER A 555 -34.85 -17.34 17.45
CA SER A 555 -34.70 -16.44 18.60
C SER A 555 -35.86 -16.53 19.60
N ASP A 556 -37.05 -16.94 19.15
CA ASP A 556 -38.32 -16.91 19.90
C ASP A 556 -38.57 -18.15 20.79
N PHE A 557 -37.59 -19.06 20.95
CA PHE A 557 -37.73 -20.25 21.80
C PHE A 557 -37.74 -19.96 23.32
N ALA A 558 -37.48 -18.73 23.74
CA ALA A 558 -37.41 -18.33 25.14
C ALA A 558 -38.79 -17.90 25.69
N SER A 559 -39.01 -18.04 27.01
CA SER A 559 -40.22 -17.51 27.66
C SER A 559 -40.33 -15.99 27.45
N GLU A 560 -41.54 -15.41 27.48
CA GLU A 560 -41.75 -13.97 27.28
C GLU A 560 -40.86 -13.10 28.19
N GLU A 561 -40.66 -13.50 29.46
CA GLU A 561 -39.77 -12.83 30.42
C GLU A 561 -38.29 -12.84 29.96
N THR A 562 -37.87 -13.86 29.24
CA THR A 562 -36.51 -14.01 28.70
C THR A 562 -36.33 -13.24 27.39
N LYS A 563 -37.42 -12.98 26.62
CA LYS A 563 -37.37 -12.23 25.35
C LYS A 563 -36.92 -10.78 25.54
N GLY A 564 -37.35 -10.13 26.64
CA GLY A 564 -36.87 -8.79 26.99
C GLY A 564 -35.35 -8.71 27.13
N ASN A 565 -34.72 -9.75 27.71
CA ASN A 565 -33.26 -9.84 27.81
C ASN A 565 -32.58 -10.03 26.45
N VAL A 566 -33.18 -10.81 25.53
CA VAL A 566 -32.69 -10.95 24.15
C VAL A 566 -32.76 -9.60 23.43
N PHE A 567 -33.87 -8.87 23.54
CA PHE A 567 -34.04 -7.56 22.90
C PHE A 567 -33.03 -6.55 23.43
N SER A 568 -32.82 -6.51 24.75
CA SER A 568 -31.80 -5.66 25.37
C SER A 568 -30.38 -6.05 24.93
N SER A 569 -30.08 -7.35 24.83
CA SER A 569 -28.78 -7.85 24.35
C SER A 569 -28.53 -7.43 22.90
N MET A 570 -29.51 -7.62 22.02
CA MET A 570 -29.43 -7.21 20.63
C MET A 570 -29.27 -5.68 20.53
N MET A 571 -30.09 -4.91 21.24
CA MET A 571 -30.02 -3.45 21.21
C MET A 571 -28.63 -2.94 21.63
N SER A 572 -28.00 -3.54 22.63
CA SER A 572 -26.63 -3.19 23.07
C SER A 572 -25.60 -3.26 21.93
N GLY A 573 -25.78 -4.18 20.96
CA GLY A 573 -24.88 -4.30 19.81
C GLY A 573 -25.11 -3.25 18.71
N ILE A 574 -26.34 -2.79 18.51
CA ILE A 574 -26.71 -1.88 17.42
C ILE A 574 -27.08 -0.46 17.86
N ASN A 575 -27.09 -0.17 19.16
CA ASN A 575 -27.41 1.16 19.71
C ASN A 575 -26.55 2.27 19.10
N LEU A 576 -25.30 1.96 18.73
CA LEU A 576 -24.39 2.89 18.06
C LEU A 576 -24.99 3.48 16.76
N PHE A 577 -25.78 2.68 16.02
CA PHE A 577 -26.38 3.09 14.75
C PHE A 577 -27.61 3.98 14.92
N LEU A 578 -28.08 4.22 16.15
CA LEU A 578 -29.12 5.21 16.44
C LEU A 578 -28.58 6.64 16.52
N GLN A 579 -27.26 6.82 16.68
CA GLN A 579 -26.63 8.15 16.67
C GLN A 579 -26.68 8.74 15.26
N ASP A 580 -27.18 9.99 15.13
CA ASP A 580 -27.48 10.60 13.83
C ASP A 580 -26.31 10.57 12.83
N ASN A 581 -25.09 10.90 13.27
CA ASN A 581 -23.93 10.93 12.36
C ASN A 581 -23.59 9.54 11.79
N ILE A 582 -23.71 8.49 12.62
CA ILE A 582 -23.43 7.10 12.23
C ILE A 582 -24.58 6.56 11.40
N ALA A 583 -25.81 6.85 11.81
CA ALA A 583 -27.02 6.54 11.08
C ALA A 583 -26.93 7.08 9.65
N LYS A 584 -26.59 8.37 9.46
CA LYS A 584 -26.41 8.97 8.13
C LYS A 584 -25.32 8.28 7.34
N LEU A 585 -24.12 8.14 7.91
CA LEU A 585 -22.97 7.53 7.24
C LEU A 585 -23.24 6.09 6.77
N THR A 586 -24.04 5.34 7.54
CA THR A 586 -24.37 3.93 7.29
C THR A 586 -25.70 3.69 6.56
N SER A 587 -26.44 4.76 6.21
CA SER A 587 -27.70 4.64 5.47
C SER A 587 -27.52 4.61 3.95
N LYS A 588 -26.40 5.15 3.45
CA LYS A 588 -26.05 5.14 2.02
C LYS A 588 -24.78 4.34 1.79
N ASN A 589 -24.51 3.99 0.54
CA ASN A 589 -23.28 3.30 0.16
C ASN A 589 -22.59 4.04 -1.00
N SER A 590 -21.35 4.47 -0.79
CA SER A 590 -20.57 5.22 -1.80
C SER A 590 -19.60 4.35 -2.58
N ILE A 591 -19.38 3.10 -2.16
CA ILE A 591 -18.36 2.24 -2.76
C ILE A 591 -18.87 0.83 -3.03
N ASP A 592 -18.62 0.35 -4.25
CA ASP A 592 -18.69 -1.08 -4.57
C ASP A 592 -17.43 -1.78 -4.08
N LEU A 593 -17.55 -2.63 -3.05
CA LEU A 593 -16.42 -3.35 -2.46
C LEU A 593 -15.75 -4.31 -3.45
N GLU A 594 -16.50 -4.88 -4.40
CA GLU A 594 -15.95 -5.80 -5.41
C GLU A 594 -15.07 -5.06 -6.43
N SER A 595 -15.36 -3.79 -6.70
CA SER A 595 -14.59 -2.97 -7.64
C SER A 595 -13.14 -2.71 -7.20
N VAL A 596 -12.80 -2.95 -5.93
CA VAL A 596 -11.44 -2.74 -5.40
C VAL A 596 -10.45 -3.73 -6.01
N GLY A 597 -10.80 -5.02 -6.09
CA GLY A 597 -10.01 -6.04 -6.78
C GLY A 597 -10.43 -6.24 -8.25
N PHE A 598 -11.68 -5.92 -8.58
CA PHE A 598 -12.28 -6.16 -9.88
C PHE A 598 -12.97 -4.91 -10.41
N PRO A 599 -12.21 -3.90 -10.86
CA PRO A 599 -12.78 -2.64 -11.30
C PRO A 599 -13.61 -2.73 -12.60
N ARG A 600 -13.56 -3.87 -13.29
CA ARG A 600 -14.24 -4.09 -14.58
C ARG A 600 -14.95 -5.44 -14.56
N ARG A 601 -16.28 -5.41 -14.53
CA ARG A 601 -17.14 -6.58 -14.37
C ARG A 601 -18.37 -6.41 -15.24
N LEU A 602 -18.75 -7.51 -15.88
CA LEU A 602 -19.96 -7.62 -16.66
C LEU A 602 -20.90 -8.60 -15.96
N SER A 603 -22.13 -8.18 -15.69
CA SER A 603 -23.22 -9.04 -15.25
C SER A 603 -24.37 -8.94 -16.23
N VAL A 604 -24.83 -10.07 -16.78
CA VAL A 604 -25.93 -10.12 -17.75
C VAL A 604 -26.97 -11.12 -17.30
N LYS A 605 -28.23 -10.68 -17.19
CA LYS A 605 -29.35 -11.55 -16.87
C LYS A 605 -30.00 -12.10 -18.14
N PHE A 606 -29.92 -13.41 -18.33
CA PHE A 606 -30.64 -14.09 -19.41
C PHE A 606 -31.99 -14.59 -18.91
N ARG A 607 -33.05 -14.37 -19.70
CA ARG A 607 -34.42 -14.80 -19.37
C ARG A 607 -34.95 -15.68 -20.49
N SER A 608 -35.54 -16.83 -20.14
CA SER A 608 -36.28 -17.66 -21.11
C SER A 608 -37.74 -17.22 -21.27
N SER A 609 -38.29 -16.45 -20.32
CA SER A 609 -39.65 -15.94 -20.39
C SER A 609 -39.83 -14.67 -19.56
N THR A 610 -40.93 -13.96 -19.80
CA THR A 610 -41.38 -12.82 -18.98
C THR A 610 -41.97 -13.26 -17.64
N SER A 611 -42.40 -14.51 -17.51
CA SER A 611 -42.99 -15.07 -16.29
C SER A 611 -41.92 -15.55 -15.31
N GLN A 612 -41.91 -14.99 -14.10
CA GLN A 612 -40.94 -15.35 -13.04
C GLN A 612 -41.06 -16.80 -12.54
N HIS A 613 -42.19 -17.47 -12.78
CA HIS A 613 -42.44 -18.85 -12.32
C HIS A 613 -41.96 -19.93 -13.29
N MET A 614 -41.52 -19.57 -14.50
CA MET A 614 -40.98 -20.56 -15.44
C MET A 614 -39.48 -20.78 -15.19
N LYS A 615 -39.07 -22.04 -15.25
CA LYS A 615 -37.65 -22.42 -15.09
C LYS A 615 -36.83 -21.74 -16.19
N ASN A 616 -35.77 -21.06 -15.78
CA ASN A 616 -34.88 -20.40 -16.72
C ASN A 616 -34.06 -21.44 -17.49
N ALA A 617 -34.23 -21.48 -18.82
CA ALA A 617 -33.53 -22.44 -19.68
C ALA A 617 -32.00 -22.20 -19.68
N PHE A 618 -31.58 -20.93 -19.56
CA PHE A 618 -30.18 -20.50 -19.55
C PHE A 618 -29.44 -20.84 -18.25
N ALA A 619 -30.16 -21.18 -17.17
CA ALA A 619 -29.55 -21.53 -15.89
C ALA A 619 -28.59 -22.73 -16.03
N HIS A 620 -27.42 -22.63 -15.38
CA HIS A 620 -26.36 -23.64 -15.41
C HIS A 620 -25.77 -23.95 -16.81
N ARG A 621 -26.04 -23.09 -17.80
CA ARG A 621 -25.43 -23.22 -19.14
C ARG A 621 -24.08 -22.53 -19.20
N THR A 622 -23.29 -22.95 -20.18
CA THR A 622 -21.96 -22.39 -20.41
C THR A 622 -22.00 -21.44 -21.60
N ALA A 623 -21.50 -20.23 -21.46
CA ALA A 623 -21.38 -19.26 -22.56
C ALA A 623 -19.91 -18.95 -22.86
N LYS A 624 -19.63 -18.55 -24.09
CA LYS A 624 -18.35 -18.01 -24.55
C LYS A 624 -18.48 -16.51 -24.74
N ILE A 625 -17.60 -15.76 -24.11
CA ILE A 625 -17.59 -14.30 -24.17
C ILE A 625 -16.43 -13.87 -25.04
N THR A 626 -16.72 -13.04 -26.03
CA THR A 626 -15.72 -12.41 -26.90
C THR A 626 -15.91 -10.90 -26.86
N ILE A 627 -14.82 -10.17 -26.59
CA ILE A 627 -14.83 -8.70 -26.56
C ILE A 627 -13.90 -8.20 -27.65
N THR A 628 -14.44 -7.37 -28.55
CA THR A 628 -13.71 -6.82 -29.69
C THR A 628 -13.86 -5.31 -29.77
N SER A 629 -12.91 -4.65 -30.41
CA SER A 629 -12.99 -3.23 -30.76
C SER A 629 -12.49 -3.01 -32.18
N ASN A 630 -12.96 -1.96 -32.83
CA ASN A 630 -12.48 -1.57 -34.16
C ASN A 630 -11.48 -0.43 -34.01
N GLU A 631 -10.22 -0.66 -34.39
CA GLU A 631 -9.15 0.34 -34.39
C GLU A 631 -8.79 0.77 -35.80
N LEU A 632 -8.53 2.06 -36.00
CA LEU A 632 -8.03 2.61 -37.26
C LEU A 632 -6.54 2.29 -37.44
N TRP A 633 -6.21 1.56 -38.50
CA TRP A 633 -4.83 1.20 -38.86
C TRP A 633 -4.49 1.80 -40.23
N GLY A 634 -4.04 3.06 -40.22
CA GLY A 634 -3.81 3.82 -41.45
C GLY A 634 -5.15 4.14 -42.13
N ALA A 635 -5.40 3.59 -43.33
CA ALA A 635 -6.64 3.75 -44.08
C ALA A 635 -7.64 2.59 -43.92
N THR A 636 -7.27 1.52 -43.19
CA THR A 636 -8.13 0.35 -42.98
C THR A 636 -8.51 0.18 -41.51
N THR A 637 -9.71 -0.32 -41.26
CA THR A 637 -10.19 -0.63 -39.90
C THR A 637 -9.81 -2.07 -39.56
N ARG A 638 -9.10 -2.29 -38.45
CA ARG A 638 -8.75 -3.62 -37.94
C ARG A 638 -9.53 -3.92 -36.68
N THR A 639 -10.18 -5.07 -36.63
CA THR A 639 -10.82 -5.57 -35.40
C THR A 639 -9.76 -6.17 -34.48
N VAL A 640 -9.65 -5.63 -33.28
CA VAL A 640 -8.77 -6.10 -32.19
C VAL A 640 -9.61 -6.89 -31.20
N THR A 641 -9.19 -8.12 -30.91
CA THR A 641 -9.84 -8.98 -29.91
C THR A 641 -9.14 -8.82 -28.57
N HIS A 642 -9.84 -8.30 -27.56
CA HIS A 642 -9.32 -8.11 -26.20
C HIS A 642 -9.54 -9.35 -25.33
N VAL A 643 -10.69 -9.99 -25.51
CA VAL A 643 -11.06 -11.26 -24.85
C VAL A 643 -11.54 -12.19 -25.95
N LYS A 644 -10.93 -13.37 -26.06
CA LYS A 644 -11.27 -14.35 -27.10
C LYS A 644 -11.89 -15.59 -26.46
N GLU A 645 -13.16 -15.85 -26.76
CA GLU A 645 -13.88 -17.08 -26.38
C GLU A 645 -13.69 -17.49 -24.92
N ALA A 646 -13.76 -16.52 -23.99
CA ALA A 646 -13.63 -16.82 -22.57
C ALA A 646 -14.88 -17.53 -22.07
N THR A 647 -14.70 -18.72 -21.50
CA THR A 647 -15.81 -19.52 -20.96
C THR A 647 -16.32 -18.92 -19.65
N ALA A 648 -17.63 -18.72 -19.54
CA ALA A 648 -18.32 -18.31 -18.32
C ALA A 648 -19.54 -19.20 -18.07
N LEU A 649 -19.84 -19.45 -16.80
CA LEU A 649 -21.02 -20.22 -16.38
C LEU A 649 -22.15 -19.26 -16.02
N ILE A 650 -23.38 -19.60 -16.41
CA ILE A 650 -24.59 -18.95 -15.92
C ILE A 650 -25.02 -19.64 -14.63
N ASP A 651 -25.32 -18.85 -13.61
CA ASP A 651 -25.79 -19.38 -12.34
C ASP A 651 -27.24 -19.89 -12.38
N GLY A 652 -27.75 -20.33 -11.23
CA GLY A 652 -29.11 -20.87 -11.12
C GLY A 652 -30.21 -19.82 -11.35
N GLU A 653 -29.91 -18.54 -11.13
CA GLU A 653 -30.86 -17.43 -11.30
C GLU A 653 -30.84 -16.84 -12.72
N GLY A 654 -29.90 -17.28 -13.56
CA GLY A 654 -29.78 -16.83 -14.96
C GLY A 654 -28.79 -15.69 -15.18
N TYR A 655 -27.95 -15.35 -14.19
CA TYR A 655 -26.90 -14.35 -14.38
C TYR A 655 -25.62 -14.97 -14.89
N LEU A 656 -25.07 -14.36 -15.92
CA LEU A 656 -23.70 -14.50 -16.34
C LEU A 656 -22.89 -13.39 -15.66
N THR A 657 -21.90 -13.74 -14.84
CA THR A 657 -20.96 -12.75 -14.27
C THR A 657 -19.56 -13.04 -14.77
N TYR A 658 -18.92 -12.03 -15.37
CA TYR A 658 -17.60 -12.14 -15.95
C TYR A 658 -16.71 -10.95 -15.59
N VAL A 659 -15.49 -11.24 -15.12
CA VAL A 659 -14.47 -10.23 -14.83
C VAL A 659 -13.65 -9.92 -16.08
N ILE A 660 -13.53 -8.63 -16.41
CA ILE A 660 -12.75 -8.15 -17.55
C ILE A 660 -11.37 -7.68 -17.06
N ALA A 661 -10.34 -8.49 -17.28
CA ALA A 661 -8.97 -8.15 -16.91
C ALA A 661 -8.29 -7.05 -17.78
N PRO A 662 -8.44 -7.02 -19.13
CA PRO A 662 -7.77 -6.03 -19.96
C PRO A 662 -8.48 -4.67 -19.94
N LYS A 663 -7.72 -3.58 -20.15
CA LYS A 663 -8.31 -2.25 -20.33
C LYS A 663 -8.91 -2.20 -21.73
N LEU A 664 -10.15 -1.73 -21.81
CA LEU A 664 -10.91 -1.66 -23.05
C LEU A 664 -10.89 -0.23 -23.61
N PRO A 665 -10.97 -0.04 -24.93
CA PRO A 665 -11.08 1.28 -25.55
C PRO A 665 -12.45 1.93 -25.27
N ASP A 666 -12.64 3.15 -25.77
CA ASP A 666 -13.89 3.92 -25.56
C ASP A 666 -15.11 3.21 -26.13
N ASN A 667 -14.96 2.54 -27.28
CA ASN A 667 -16.03 1.78 -27.94
C ASN A 667 -15.59 0.32 -28.10
N PHE A 668 -16.41 -0.60 -27.62
CA PHE A 668 -16.19 -2.03 -27.77
C PHE A 668 -17.51 -2.78 -27.97
N MET A 669 -17.40 -3.97 -28.52
CA MET A 669 -18.51 -4.89 -28.77
C MET A 669 -18.30 -6.15 -27.95
N VAL A 670 -19.35 -6.58 -27.27
CA VAL A 670 -19.38 -7.83 -26.51
C VAL A 670 -20.29 -8.80 -27.25
N THR A 671 -19.78 -10.01 -27.48
CA THR A 671 -20.50 -11.13 -28.07
C THR A 671 -20.54 -12.26 -27.05
N ILE A 672 -21.74 -12.75 -26.75
CA ILE A 672 -21.99 -13.87 -25.84
C ILE A 672 -22.61 -14.99 -26.67
N ASP A 673 -21.82 -16.03 -26.91
CA ASP A 673 -22.19 -17.18 -27.74
C ASP A 673 -22.40 -18.42 -26.86
N PHE A 674 -23.52 -19.12 -27.05
CA PHE A 674 -23.84 -20.34 -26.32
C PHE A 674 -23.39 -21.62 -27.03
N ASN A 675 -22.70 -21.52 -28.16
CA ASN A 675 -22.11 -22.64 -28.87
C ASN A 675 -20.91 -23.23 -28.11
N HIS A 676 -21.21 -24.13 -27.17
CA HIS A 676 -20.25 -24.83 -26.33
C HIS A 676 -20.61 -26.33 -26.22
N PRO A 677 -19.64 -27.26 -26.21
CA PRO A 677 -19.91 -28.69 -26.14
C PRO A 677 -20.82 -29.13 -24.98
N ASN A 678 -20.75 -28.44 -23.85
CA ASN A 678 -21.60 -28.69 -22.67
C ASN A 678 -23.10 -28.36 -22.90
N ASN A 679 -23.42 -27.60 -23.94
CA ASN A 679 -24.80 -27.24 -24.29
C ASN A 679 -25.34 -28.10 -25.46
N ASN A 680 -24.56 -29.07 -25.94
CA ASN A 680 -24.94 -29.90 -27.09
C ASN A 680 -26.30 -30.57 -26.87
N GLY A 681 -27.19 -30.42 -27.86
CA GLY A 681 -28.55 -30.99 -27.83
C GLY A 681 -29.59 -30.13 -27.11
N SER A 682 -29.23 -28.92 -26.66
CA SER A 682 -30.18 -27.89 -26.19
C SER A 682 -30.36 -26.82 -27.26
N GLU A 683 -31.57 -26.30 -27.43
CA GLU A 683 -31.87 -25.16 -28.33
C GLU A 683 -31.00 -23.93 -28.02
N ILE A 684 -30.56 -23.81 -26.77
CA ILE A 684 -29.70 -22.74 -26.26
C ILE A 684 -28.39 -22.61 -27.05
N GLN A 685 -27.86 -23.72 -27.60
CA GLN A 685 -26.57 -23.73 -28.31
C GLN A 685 -26.52 -22.81 -29.53
N TYR A 686 -27.68 -22.45 -30.09
CA TYR A 686 -27.79 -21.60 -31.27
C TYR A 686 -27.98 -20.12 -30.93
N HIS A 687 -28.13 -19.77 -29.64
CA HIS A 687 -28.29 -18.37 -29.24
C HIS A 687 -26.94 -17.64 -29.21
N CYS A 688 -26.93 -16.44 -29.80
CA CYS A 688 -25.83 -15.51 -29.76
C CYS A 688 -26.36 -14.11 -29.47
N TYR A 689 -25.81 -13.46 -28.46
CA TYR A 689 -26.22 -12.12 -28.04
C TYR A 689 -25.07 -11.15 -28.29
N GLN A 690 -25.38 -9.98 -28.87
CA GLN A 690 -24.39 -8.95 -29.13
C GLN A 690 -24.87 -7.59 -28.62
N PHE A 691 -23.96 -6.85 -27.99
CA PHE A 691 -24.23 -5.47 -27.60
C PHE A 691 -22.96 -4.63 -27.75
N SER A 692 -23.16 -3.36 -28.08
CA SER A 692 -22.11 -2.35 -28.10
C SER A 692 -22.09 -1.59 -26.78
N ALA A 693 -20.89 -1.24 -26.31
CA ALA A 693 -20.67 -0.45 -25.12
C ALA A 693 -19.78 0.75 -25.45
N GLU A 694 -20.20 1.93 -25.01
CA GLU A 694 -19.51 3.22 -25.20
C GLU A 694 -19.23 3.86 -23.83
N LYS A 695 -17.97 4.28 -23.60
CA LYS A 695 -17.59 5.08 -22.44
C LYS A 695 -18.13 6.50 -22.58
N VAL A 696 -19.05 6.89 -21.72
CA VAL A 696 -19.60 8.25 -21.68
C VAL A 696 -18.89 9.05 -20.59
N TYR A 697 -18.29 10.17 -20.99
CA TYR A 697 -17.56 11.06 -20.09
C TYR A 697 -18.44 12.22 -19.63
N GLN A 698 -18.23 12.67 -18.38
CA GLN A 698 -18.97 13.80 -17.80
C GLN A 698 -18.78 15.06 -18.64
N LYS A 699 -19.86 15.81 -18.88
CA LYS A 699 -19.82 17.08 -19.66
C LYS A 699 -20.39 18.24 -18.85
N ARG A 700 -19.74 19.40 -18.91
CA ARG A 700 -20.30 20.69 -18.48
C ARG A 700 -20.64 21.51 -19.72
N GLY A 701 -21.92 21.49 -20.11
CA GLY A 701 -22.34 22.03 -21.41
C GLY A 701 -21.76 21.21 -22.56
N GLN A 702 -20.97 21.83 -23.43
CA GLN A 702 -20.31 21.16 -24.57
C GLN A 702 -18.89 20.64 -24.26
N VAL A 703 -18.34 20.92 -23.08
CA VAL A 703 -16.95 20.59 -22.73
C VAL A 703 -16.90 19.35 -21.83
N ILE A 704 -16.03 18.40 -22.16
CA ILE A 704 -15.78 17.21 -21.33
C ILE A 704 -15.06 17.65 -20.05
N CYS A 705 -15.57 17.23 -18.90
CA CYS A 705 -14.98 17.46 -17.60
C CYS A 705 -13.68 16.65 -17.48
N LEU A 706 -12.58 17.33 -17.17
CA LEU A 706 -11.30 16.70 -16.88
C LEU A 706 -11.07 16.72 -15.38
N ASP A 707 -10.52 15.63 -14.84
CA ASP A 707 -10.12 15.56 -13.44
C ASP A 707 -9.11 16.67 -13.11
N ASP A 708 -9.30 17.31 -11.97
CA ASP A 708 -8.52 18.48 -11.57
C ASP A 708 -7.03 18.18 -11.38
N TYR A 709 -6.67 16.93 -11.10
CA TYR A 709 -5.30 16.52 -10.74
C TYR A 709 -4.56 15.84 -11.89
N ASN A 710 -5.15 14.81 -12.51
CA ASN A 710 -4.52 14.02 -13.56
C ASN A 710 -4.85 14.51 -14.98
N LYS A 711 -5.83 15.42 -15.13
CA LYS A 711 -6.28 16.00 -16.41
C LYS A 711 -6.82 14.99 -17.42
N GLN A 712 -7.26 13.83 -16.96
CA GLN A 712 -7.93 12.81 -17.75
C GLN A 712 -9.46 13.03 -17.69
N PRO A 713 -10.21 12.62 -18.73
CA PRO A 713 -11.66 12.76 -18.73
C PRO A 713 -12.30 11.87 -17.66
N VAL A 714 -13.26 12.42 -16.93
CA VAL A 714 -13.97 11.68 -15.87
C VAL A 714 -15.05 10.82 -16.50
N LEU A 715 -14.95 9.51 -16.34
CA LEU A 715 -15.97 8.55 -16.80
C LEU A 715 -17.24 8.74 -15.96
N ASP A 716 -18.37 8.91 -16.62
CA ASP A 716 -19.68 9.05 -15.98
C ASP A 716 -20.36 7.68 -15.86
N HIS A 717 -20.60 7.04 -17.00
CA HIS A 717 -21.19 5.71 -17.09
C HIS A 717 -20.80 5.04 -18.41
N ILE A 718 -21.10 3.75 -18.54
CA ILE A 718 -21.02 3.06 -19.83
C ILE A 718 -22.41 2.96 -20.41
N LYS A 719 -22.57 3.51 -21.61
CA LYS A 719 -23.80 3.36 -22.39
C LYS A 719 -23.74 2.02 -23.10
N VAL A 720 -24.73 1.18 -22.83
CA VAL A 720 -24.90 -0.11 -23.49
C VAL A 720 -26.01 0.00 -24.53
N THR A 721 -25.81 -0.58 -25.71
CA THR A 721 -26.82 -0.65 -26.77
C THR A 721 -26.88 -2.07 -27.30
N VAL A 722 -28.00 -2.74 -27.07
CA VAL A 722 -28.21 -4.13 -27.51
C VAL A 722 -28.46 -4.15 -29.01
N LEU A 723 -27.68 -4.96 -29.73
CA LEU A 723 -27.84 -5.13 -31.17
C LEU A 723 -28.87 -6.22 -31.41
N ARG A 724 -29.97 -5.87 -32.08
CA ARG A 724 -31.04 -6.81 -32.42
C ARG A 724 -30.86 -7.24 -33.87
N ASP A 725 -30.88 -8.55 -34.10
CA ASP A 725 -30.98 -9.09 -35.45
C ASP A 725 -32.46 -9.06 -35.88
N GLU A 726 -32.76 -8.56 -37.09
CA GLU A 726 -34.14 -8.36 -37.56
C GLU A 726 -34.94 -9.67 -37.71
N GLN A 727 -34.27 -10.83 -37.65
CA GLN A 727 -34.86 -12.15 -37.84
C GLN A 727 -35.23 -12.87 -36.52
N ASP A 728 -34.82 -12.36 -35.36
CA ASP A 728 -34.90 -13.09 -34.08
C ASP A 728 -36.02 -12.52 -33.16
N SER A 729 -37.26 -12.95 -33.41
CA SER A 729 -38.47 -12.49 -32.71
C SER A 729 -38.59 -12.93 -31.24
N HIS A 730 -37.59 -13.65 -30.70
CA HIS A 730 -37.55 -14.19 -29.33
C HIS A 730 -36.49 -13.54 -28.41
N HIS A 731 -35.90 -12.41 -28.80
CA HIS A 731 -34.81 -11.76 -28.04
C HIS A 731 -35.33 -11.01 -26.79
N LEU A 732 -35.27 -11.64 -25.60
CA LEU A 732 -35.75 -11.08 -24.33
C LEU A 732 -34.74 -10.20 -23.58
N LEU A 733 -33.49 -10.12 -24.04
CA LEU A 733 -32.44 -9.34 -23.37
C LEU A 733 -32.71 -7.84 -23.53
N GLN A 734 -32.85 -7.13 -22.40
CA GLN A 734 -33.02 -5.69 -22.36
C GLN A 734 -31.73 -4.99 -21.90
N GLU A 735 -31.59 -3.69 -22.19
CA GLU A 735 -30.44 -2.91 -21.72
C GLU A 735 -30.36 -2.89 -20.17
N SER A 736 -31.51 -2.90 -19.49
CA SER A 736 -31.60 -2.98 -18.02
C SER A 736 -31.17 -4.33 -17.44
N ASP A 737 -31.04 -5.38 -18.26
CA ASP A 737 -30.54 -6.69 -17.83
C ASP A 737 -29.00 -6.77 -17.84
N ILE A 738 -28.32 -5.73 -18.34
CA ILE A 738 -26.87 -5.65 -18.46
C ILE A 738 -26.34 -4.64 -17.46
N ASP A 739 -25.61 -5.13 -16.46
CA ASP A 739 -24.84 -4.31 -15.53
C ASP A 739 -23.35 -4.40 -15.88
N LEU A 740 -22.74 -3.25 -16.17
CA LEU A 740 -21.35 -3.15 -16.61
C LEU A 740 -20.61 -2.12 -15.75
N VAL A 741 -20.02 -2.63 -14.66
CA VAL A 741 -19.17 -1.85 -13.78
C VAL A 741 -17.79 -1.70 -14.42
N TYR A 742 -17.28 -0.48 -14.53
CA TYR A 742 -16.02 -0.23 -15.21
C TYR A 742 -15.23 0.94 -14.61
N SER A 743 -13.94 0.70 -14.39
CA SER A 743 -12.95 1.72 -14.04
C SER A 743 -11.57 1.33 -14.57
N ASP A 744 -10.85 2.30 -15.14
CA ASP A 744 -9.44 2.14 -15.53
C ASP A 744 -8.47 2.45 -14.38
N HIS A 745 -9.01 2.98 -13.27
CA HIS A 745 -8.27 3.50 -12.13
C HIS A 745 -8.28 2.54 -10.93
N PRO A 746 -7.13 2.26 -10.31
CA PRO A 746 -7.08 1.58 -9.02
C PRO A 746 -7.68 2.44 -7.90
N LYS A 747 -8.10 1.82 -6.81
CA LYS A 747 -8.71 2.53 -5.67
C LYS A 747 -7.74 2.62 -4.49
N VAL A 748 -7.81 3.72 -3.74
CA VAL A 748 -7.18 3.84 -2.42
C VAL A 748 -8.23 4.22 -1.39
N ILE A 749 -8.27 3.49 -0.27
CA ILE A 749 -9.24 3.69 0.81
C ILE A 749 -8.47 3.97 2.10
N TYR A 750 -8.69 5.13 2.69
CA TYR A 750 -8.12 5.50 3.98
C TYR A 750 -9.14 5.24 5.09
N LEU A 751 -8.74 4.48 6.11
CA LEU A 751 -9.56 4.14 7.27
C LEU A 751 -9.11 5.01 8.45
N VAL A 752 -9.86 6.08 8.73
CA VAL A 752 -9.52 7.06 9.76
C VAL A 752 -10.37 6.83 11.00
N THR A 753 -9.73 6.25 12.02
CA THR A 753 -10.37 5.90 13.29
C THR A 753 -9.86 6.77 14.44
N PRO A 754 -10.72 7.54 15.12
CA PRO A 754 -10.33 8.33 16.26
C PRO A 754 -9.87 7.42 17.42
N PRO A 755 -8.62 7.52 17.92
CA PRO A 755 -8.11 6.62 18.94
C PRO A 755 -8.81 6.75 20.31
N ASN A 756 -9.51 7.86 20.53
CA ASN A 756 -10.28 8.13 21.76
C ASN A 756 -11.72 7.57 21.74
N ARG A 757 -12.21 7.06 20.60
CA ARG A 757 -13.57 6.50 20.47
C ARG A 757 -13.50 5.12 19.83
N THR A 758 -13.21 4.13 20.66
CA THR A 758 -13.00 2.75 20.20
C THR A 758 -14.29 2.07 19.76
N GLU A 759 -15.45 2.60 20.15
CA GLU A 759 -16.77 2.07 19.75
C GLU A 759 -16.94 2.00 18.22
N TYR A 760 -16.40 2.98 17.48
CA TYR A 760 -16.53 3.06 16.02
C TYR A 760 -15.67 2.05 15.28
N ASN A 761 -14.61 1.56 15.92
CA ASN A 761 -13.63 0.73 15.24
C ASN A 761 -14.22 -0.64 14.84
N GLY A 762 -15.34 -1.06 15.46
CA GLY A 762 -16.05 -2.29 15.08
C GLY A 762 -16.54 -2.25 13.63
N ILE A 763 -16.98 -1.08 13.16
CA ILE A 763 -17.43 -0.86 11.78
C ILE A 763 -16.25 -1.02 10.80
N VAL A 764 -15.04 -0.58 11.17
CA VAL A 764 -13.83 -0.75 10.34
C VAL A 764 -13.42 -2.22 10.22
N SER A 765 -13.53 -2.99 11.31
CA SER A 765 -13.27 -4.43 11.27
C SER A 765 -14.25 -5.15 10.34
N LEU A 766 -15.54 -4.81 10.42
CA LEU A 766 -16.57 -5.33 9.52
C LEU A 766 -16.32 -4.92 8.06
N PHE A 767 -15.93 -3.67 7.80
CA PHE A 767 -15.57 -3.21 6.47
C PHE A 767 -14.42 -4.03 5.86
N LEU A 768 -13.34 -4.27 6.63
CA LEU A 768 -12.20 -5.07 6.19
C LEU A 768 -12.59 -6.54 5.95
N ASP A 769 -13.46 -7.11 6.79
CA ASP A 769 -14.00 -8.46 6.59
C ASP A 769 -14.80 -8.57 5.29
N GLN A 770 -15.78 -7.68 5.09
CA GLN A 770 -16.62 -7.68 3.89
C GLN A 770 -15.81 -7.43 2.62
N LEU A 771 -14.87 -6.49 2.66
CA LEU A 771 -13.99 -6.20 1.54
C LEU A 771 -13.18 -7.44 1.13
N PHE A 772 -12.61 -8.15 2.10
CA PHE A 772 -11.89 -9.39 1.83
C PHE A 772 -12.83 -10.45 1.23
N ASN A 773 -13.95 -10.72 1.88
CA ASN A 773 -14.86 -11.80 1.50
C ASN A 773 -15.45 -11.60 0.09
N ALA A 774 -15.88 -10.37 -0.23
CA ALA A 774 -16.44 -10.03 -1.54
C ALA A 774 -15.42 -10.25 -2.68
N ASN A 775 -14.19 -9.74 -2.52
CA ASN A 775 -13.15 -9.91 -3.53
C ASN A 775 -12.63 -11.35 -3.59
N TYR A 776 -12.54 -12.06 -2.46
CA TYR A 776 -12.09 -13.46 -2.44
C TYR A 776 -13.07 -14.38 -3.19
N GLU A 777 -14.38 -14.24 -2.96
CA GLU A 777 -15.42 -15.03 -3.63
C GLU A 777 -15.44 -14.78 -5.14
N LEU A 778 -15.33 -13.52 -5.55
CA LEU A 778 -15.27 -13.16 -6.96
C LEU A 778 -13.97 -13.66 -7.63
N ALA A 779 -12.83 -13.63 -6.92
CA ALA A 779 -11.59 -14.22 -7.41
C ALA A 779 -11.72 -15.72 -7.66
N LEU A 780 -12.32 -16.47 -6.74
CA LEU A 780 -12.49 -17.92 -6.88
C LEU A 780 -13.32 -18.30 -8.11
N SER A 781 -14.36 -17.51 -8.42
CA SER A 781 -15.21 -17.72 -9.58
C SER A 781 -14.59 -17.23 -10.90
N ASN A 782 -13.63 -16.29 -10.85
CA ASN A 782 -13.07 -15.63 -12.03
C ASN A 782 -11.53 -15.66 -12.06
N GLY A 783 -10.95 -16.80 -12.44
CA GLY A 783 -9.50 -16.90 -12.70
C GLY A 783 -8.60 -16.99 -11.46
N ARG A 784 -9.18 -17.17 -10.26
CA ARG A 784 -8.52 -17.39 -8.95
C ARG A 784 -7.67 -16.24 -8.42
N LYS A 785 -7.61 -15.10 -9.10
CA LYS A 785 -6.82 -13.93 -8.70
C LYS A 785 -7.59 -12.64 -8.94
N CYS A 786 -7.40 -11.66 -8.06
CA CYS A 786 -7.87 -10.31 -8.31
C CYS A 786 -7.19 -9.72 -9.55
N ALA A 787 -7.99 -9.08 -10.42
CA ALA A 787 -7.50 -8.39 -11.62
C ALA A 787 -6.55 -7.25 -11.23
N ASN A 788 -6.94 -6.47 -10.22
CA ASN A 788 -6.07 -5.54 -9.52
C ASN A 788 -5.69 -6.12 -8.16
N ARG A 789 -4.39 -6.15 -7.86
CA ARG A 789 -3.89 -6.56 -6.54
C ARG A 789 -4.47 -5.66 -5.45
N ILE A 790 -4.92 -6.25 -4.34
CA ILE A 790 -5.34 -5.50 -3.15
C ILE A 790 -4.21 -5.56 -2.12
N LEU A 791 -3.71 -4.40 -1.70
CA LEU A 791 -2.66 -4.29 -0.71
C LEU A 791 -3.16 -3.53 0.52
N HIS A 792 -3.26 -4.23 1.64
CA HIS A 792 -3.60 -3.65 2.93
C HIS A 792 -2.33 -3.14 3.61
N ILE A 793 -2.24 -1.83 3.87
CA ILE A 793 -1.18 -1.20 4.67
C ILE A 793 -1.82 -0.76 5.97
N LEU A 794 -1.79 -1.63 6.97
CA LEU A 794 -2.48 -1.41 8.23
C LEU A 794 -1.49 -0.84 9.25
N ASP A 795 -1.39 0.50 9.31
CA ASP A 795 -0.67 1.18 10.39
C ASP A 795 -1.41 0.97 11.71
N GLU A 796 -0.65 0.75 12.78
CA GLU A 796 -1.17 0.41 14.11
C GLU A 796 -2.26 -0.67 14.08
N PHE A 797 -2.01 -1.78 13.37
CA PHE A 797 -2.97 -2.86 13.16
C PHE A 797 -3.68 -3.35 14.44
N THR A 798 -2.97 -3.39 15.57
CA THR A 798 -3.50 -3.81 16.88
C THR A 798 -4.50 -2.82 17.51
N ASN A 799 -4.56 -1.57 17.02
CA ASN A 799 -5.55 -0.57 17.45
C ASN A 799 -6.92 -0.81 16.80
N ILE A 800 -6.97 -1.49 15.65
CA ILE A 800 -8.22 -1.93 15.02
C ILE A 800 -8.76 -3.12 15.82
N PRO A 801 -10.08 -3.25 16.06
CA PRO A 801 -10.73 -4.46 16.54
C PRO A 801 -10.31 -5.67 15.74
N ALA A 802 -10.36 -6.83 16.39
CA ALA A 802 -9.92 -8.06 15.75
C ALA A 802 -10.75 -8.27 14.48
N VAL A 803 -10.06 -8.32 13.34
CA VAL A 803 -10.66 -8.75 12.08
C VAL A 803 -11.04 -10.23 12.22
N PRO A 804 -12.30 -10.62 11.99
CA PRO A 804 -12.74 -12.01 12.09
C PRO A 804 -11.86 -12.93 11.22
N HIS A 805 -11.51 -14.11 11.73
CA HIS A 805 -10.76 -15.16 11.00
C HIS A 805 -9.49 -14.67 10.28
N MET A 806 -8.78 -13.70 10.86
CA MET A 806 -7.60 -13.09 10.25
C MET A 806 -6.50 -14.12 9.91
N GLU A 807 -6.33 -15.14 10.75
CA GLU A 807 -5.41 -16.27 10.56
C GLU A 807 -5.66 -17.04 9.27
N THR A 808 -6.92 -17.20 8.88
CA THR A 808 -7.29 -17.85 7.63
C THR A 808 -7.13 -16.88 6.46
N LYS A 809 -7.60 -15.64 6.61
CA LYS A 809 -7.55 -14.61 5.55
C LYS A 809 -6.14 -14.29 5.09
N ILE A 810 -5.19 -14.16 6.01
CA ILE A 810 -3.80 -13.86 5.69
C ILE A 810 -3.13 -15.01 4.93
N SER A 811 -3.54 -16.24 5.22
CA SER A 811 -3.00 -17.45 4.59
C SER A 811 -3.56 -17.66 3.18
N ILE A 812 -4.89 -17.62 3.05
CA ILE A 812 -5.54 -17.89 1.76
C ILE A 812 -5.38 -16.69 0.81
N GLY A 813 -5.54 -15.45 1.29
CA GLY A 813 -5.61 -14.25 0.45
C GLY A 813 -4.40 -14.02 -0.46
N LEU A 814 -3.23 -14.54 -0.05
CA LEU A 814 -1.99 -14.43 -0.81
C LEU A 814 -2.14 -15.03 -2.22
N GLY A 815 -2.84 -16.15 -2.35
CA GLY A 815 -3.09 -16.83 -3.63
C GLY A 815 -3.98 -16.02 -4.57
N GLN A 816 -4.84 -15.16 -4.02
CA GLN A 816 -5.82 -14.34 -4.73
C GLN A 816 -5.32 -12.92 -5.04
N ASN A 817 -4.04 -12.61 -4.83
CA ASN A 817 -3.48 -11.24 -4.90
C ASN A 817 -4.09 -10.27 -3.86
N ILE A 818 -4.40 -10.77 -2.66
CA ILE A 818 -4.80 -9.97 -1.50
C ILE A 818 -3.69 -10.06 -0.45
N LEU A 819 -2.95 -8.96 -0.23
CA LEU A 819 -1.74 -8.93 0.60
C LEU A 819 -1.93 -8.02 1.82
N TYR A 820 -1.14 -8.30 2.86
CA TYR A 820 -1.14 -7.56 4.12
C TYR A 820 0.26 -7.10 4.53
N TYR A 821 0.40 -5.79 4.75
CA TYR A 821 1.51 -5.14 5.43
C TYR A 821 1.01 -4.67 6.80
N LEU A 822 1.29 -5.48 7.82
CA LEU A 822 0.80 -5.27 9.18
C LEU A 822 1.86 -4.53 10.00
N TRP A 823 1.54 -3.35 10.53
CA TRP A 823 2.45 -2.62 11.42
C TRP A 823 1.96 -2.64 12.86
N ILE A 824 2.77 -3.18 13.76
CA ILE A 824 2.49 -3.28 15.19
C ILE A 824 3.60 -2.61 16.02
N GLN A 825 3.33 -2.30 17.29
CA GLN A 825 4.36 -1.69 18.15
C GLN A 825 5.30 -2.74 18.75
N ASN A 826 4.74 -3.88 19.16
CA ASN A 826 5.45 -5.03 19.71
C ASN A 826 4.60 -6.31 19.50
N LEU A 827 5.20 -7.48 19.69
CA LEU A 827 4.53 -8.77 19.48
C LEU A 827 3.43 -9.04 20.51
N GLU A 828 3.59 -8.51 21.73
CA GLU A 828 2.64 -8.72 22.82
C GLU A 828 1.26 -8.11 22.55
N GLN A 829 1.19 -6.95 21.90
CA GLN A 829 -0.09 -6.36 21.48
C GLN A 829 -0.85 -7.23 20.49
N LEU A 830 -0.13 -7.96 19.61
CA LEU A 830 -0.76 -8.88 18.68
C LEU A 830 -1.37 -10.08 19.42
N VAL A 831 -0.64 -10.61 20.42
CA VAL A 831 -1.10 -11.71 21.29
C VAL A 831 -2.30 -11.30 22.14
N ASP A 832 -2.29 -10.10 22.71
CA ASP A 832 -3.42 -9.57 23.50
C ASP A 832 -4.71 -9.54 22.67
N LYS A 833 -4.59 -9.01 21.44
CA LYS A 833 -5.72 -8.84 20.52
C LYS A 833 -6.28 -10.15 19.98
N TYR A 834 -5.41 -11.01 19.45
CA TYR A 834 -5.82 -12.21 18.69
C TYR A 834 -5.72 -13.52 19.48
N GLY A 835 -5.06 -13.52 20.65
CA GLY A 835 -4.66 -14.74 21.35
C GLY A 835 -3.36 -15.32 20.82
N GLU A 836 -2.71 -16.18 21.61
CA GLU A 836 -1.35 -16.68 21.34
C GLU A 836 -1.26 -17.52 20.05
N ASN A 837 -2.14 -18.50 19.88
CA ASN A 837 -2.15 -19.38 18.70
C ASN A 837 -2.40 -18.61 17.41
N THR A 838 -3.44 -17.78 17.38
CA THR A 838 -3.81 -16.97 16.22
C THR A 838 -2.72 -15.95 15.88
N ALA A 839 -2.15 -15.29 16.90
CA ALA A 839 -1.05 -14.35 16.69
C ALA A 839 0.20 -15.03 16.14
N ALA A 840 0.52 -16.25 16.57
CA ALA A 840 1.62 -17.03 16.00
C ALA A 840 1.36 -17.38 14.52
N THR A 841 0.15 -17.85 14.19
CA THR A 841 -0.23 -18.13 12.80
C THR A 841 -0.15 -16.89 11.90
N ILE A 842 -0.60 -15.72 12.38
CA ILE A 842 -0.47 -14.45 11.65
C ILE A 842 1.02 -14.12 11.39
N GLN A 843 1.88 -14.28 12.41
CA GLN A 843 3.31 -14.03 12.28
C GLN A 843 4.01 -14.99 11.32
N ASP A 844 3.64 -16.26 11.31
CA ASP A 844 4.27 -17.29 10.49
C ASP A 844 3.85 -17.18 9.01
N ASN A 845 2.64 -16.68 8.73
CA ASN A 845 2.21 -16.34 7.37
C ASN A 845 2.83 -15.03 6.83
N CYS A 846 3.57 -14.29 7.66
CA CYS A 846 4.32 -13.10 7.23
C CYS A 846 5.76 -13.47 6.86
N SER A 847 6.00 -13.69 5.58
CA SER A 847 7.30 -14.08 5.04
C SER A 847 8.39 -13.02 5.20
N LEU A 848 8.02 -11.74 5.36
CA LEU A 848 8.98 -10.65 5.61
C LEU A 848 8.68 -10.03 6.97
N LYS A 849 9.67 -9.99 7.86
CA LYS A 849 9.54 -9.35 9.18
C LYS A 849 10.52 -8.19 9.28
N ILE A 850 10.02 -6.97 9.42
CA ILE A 850 10.82 -5.75 9.51
C ILE A 850 10.82 -5.27 10.96
N TYR A 851 11.97 -5.29 11.59
CA TYR A 851 12.18 -4.73 12.92
C TYR A 851 12.86 -3.36 12.80
N VAL A 852 12.17 -2.31 13.23
CA VAL A 852 12.72 -0.95 13.28
C VAL A 852 13.27 -0.67 14.68
N LYS A 853 12.40 -0.71 15.70
CA LYS A 853 12.78 -0.47 17.10
C LYS A 853 11.67 -0.86 18.07
N SER A 854 12.00 -1.56 19.13
CA SER A 854 11.11 -1.85 20.25
C SER A 854 11.86 -1.75 21.59
N THR A 855 11.14 -1.36 22.63
CA THR A 855 11.61 -1.39 24.03
C THR A 855 11.23 -2.68 24.75
N SER A 856 10.41 -3.55 24.14
CA SER A 856 10.03 -4.83 24.73
C SER A 856 11.20 -5.82 24.72
N ASP A 857 11.56 -6.31 25.92
CA ASP A 857 12.60 -7.33 26.07
C ASP A 857 12.21 -8.66 25.41
N LYS A 858 10.94 -9.07 25.53
CA LYS A 858 10.44 -10.31 24.89
C LYS A 858 10.51 -10.23 23.38
N THR A 859 10.05 -9.12 22.78
CA THR A 859 10.14 -8.89 21.34
C THR A 859 11.61 -8.89 20.88
N ASN A 860 12.48 -8.17 21.58
CA ASN A 860 13.89 -8.07 21.22
C ASN A 860 14.62 -9.41 21.34
N SER A 861 14.33 -10.17 22.39
CA SER A 861 14.86 -11.52 22.59
C SER A 861 14.39 -12.50 21.52
N ARG A 862 13.13 -12.40 21.09
CA ARG A 862 12.61 -13.21 19.98
C ARG A 862 13.32 -12.89 18.67
N PHE A 863 13.44 -11.61 18.31
CA PHE A 863 14.14 -11.20 17.08
C PHE A 863 15.63 -11.55 17.09
N SER A 864 16.30 -11.43 18.24
CA SER A 864 17.69 -11.86 18.39
C SER A 864 17.86 -13.36 18.13
N LYS A 865 16.90 -14.19 18.56
CA LYS A 865 16.88 -15.63 18.29
C LYS A 865 16.56 -15.93 16.84
N ASP A 866 15.56 -15.26 16.25
CA ASP A 866 15.15 -15.45 14.86
C ASP A 866 16.24 -14.99 13.86
N LEU A 867 17.13 -14.07 14.27
CA LEU A 867 18.33 -13.69 13.51
C LEU A 867 19.40 -14.77 13.48
N GLY A 868 19.44 -15.63 14.49
CA GLY A 868 20.45 -16.64 14.65
C GLY A 868 21.78 -16.13 15.21
N SER A 869 22.76 -17.03 15.21
CA SER A 869 24.07 -16.81 15.82
C SER A 869 25.17 -17.34 14.93
N ARG A 870 26.34 -16.74 15.10
CA ARG A 870 27.56 -17.15 14.41
C ARG A 870 28.63 -17.49 15.41
N THR A 871 29.47 -18.42 15.02
CA THR A 871 30.67 -18.75 15.77
C THR A 871 31.74 -17.68 15.48
N ILE A 872 32.39 -17.13 16.50
CA ILE A 872 33.52 -16.21 16.32
C ILE A 872 34.80 -16.79 16.90
N THR A 873 35.93 -16.62 16.22
CA THR A 873 37.24 -17.00 16.77
C THR A 873 37.79 -15.84 17.60
N ARG A 874 37.75 -15.98 18.93
CA ARG A 874 38.34 -15.04 19.88
C ARG A 874 39.75 -15.48 20.24
N ARG A 875 40.75 -14.66 19.91
CA ARG A 875 42.14 -14.89 20.32
C ARG A 875 42.46 -14.06 21.54
N ARG A 876 42.72 -14.70 22.68
CA ARG A 876 43.29 -14.04 23.87
C ARG A 876 44.80 -14.11 23.76
N ARG A 877 45.45 -12.94 23.71
CA ARG A 877 46.89 -12.81 23.91
C ARG A 877 47.13 -12.50 25.38
N SER A 878 47.83 -13.38 26.10
CA SER A 878 48.47 -13.00 27.36
C SER A 878 49.86 -12.47 27.03
N SER A 879 50.16 -11.23 27.43
CA SER A 879 51.48 -10.64 27.25
C SER A 879 52.13 -10.43 28.62
N ASN A 880 53.25 -11.09 28.85
CA ASN A 880 54.28 -10.55 29.72
C ASN A 880 55.17 -9.63 28.87
N ILE A 881 55.47 -8.43 29.36
CA ILE A 881 56.17 -7.35 28.64
C ILE A 881 57.56 -7.79 28.10
N LEU A 882 58.13 -8.86 28.65
CA LEU A 882 59.45 -9.40 28.27
C LEU A 882 59.42 -10.45 27.15
N ASP A 883 58.26 -10.98 26.76
CA ASP A 883 58.14 -12.16 25.87
C ASP A 883 57.36 -11.86 24.58
N GLU A 884 57.59 -10.67 24.01
CA GLU A 884 56.93 -10.19 22.78
C GLU A 884 57.28 -11.04 21.53
N ALA A 885 58.32 -11.86 21.63
CA ALA A 885 58.78 -12.74 20.55
C ALA A 885 57.91 -14.00 20.37
N ASN A 886 57.17 -14.46 21.40
CA ASN A 886 56.34 -15.67 21.30
C ASN A 886 55.11 -15.64 22.24
N PRO A 887 54.10 -14.81 21.97
CA PRO A 887 52.93 -14.71 22.82
C PRO A 887 52.13 -16.02 22.85
N ASN A 888 51.79 -16.52 24.03
CA ASN A 888 50.81 -17.60 24.17
C ASN A 888 49.43 -17.08 23.71
N VAL A 889 48.95 -17.59 22.58
CA VAL A 889 47.64 -17.24 22.02
C VAL A 889 46.67 -18.38 22.30
N ALA A 890 45.77 -18.17 23.25
CA ALA A 890 44.62 -19.07 23.42
C ALA A 890 43.54 -18.71 22.40
N ILE A 891 43.02 -19.71 21.70
CA ILE A 891 41.96 -19.57 20.70
C ILE A 891 40.67 -20.16 21.28
N GLU A 892 39.63 -19.34 21.39
CA GLU A 892 38.27 -19.74 21.79
C GLU A 892 37.33 -19.51 20.61
N ASN A 893 36.32 -20.38 20.45
CA ASN A 893 35.29 -20.25 19.40
C ASN A 893 33.89 -20.05 19.99
N PRO A 894 33.61 -18.96 20.76
CA PRO A 894 32.30 -18.79 21.38
C PRO A 894 31.19 -18.48 20.37
N ARG A 895 29.97 -18.86 20.74
CA ARG A 895 28.72 -18.40 20.12
C ARG A 895 28.56 -16.88 20.27
N GLN A 896 28.24 -16.20 19.17
CA GLN A 896 27.87 -14.79 19.16
C GLN A 896 26.57 -14.60 18.38
N ASP A 897 25.53 -14.07 19.02
CA ASP A 897 24.31 -13.64 18.31
C ASP A 897 24.63 -12.55 17.30
N LEU A 898 23.98 -12.58 16.13
CA LEU A 898 24.23 -11.56 15.09
C LEU A 898 23.98 -10.13 15.60
N LEU A 899 22.90 -9.95 16.36
CA LEU A 899 22.60 -8.75 17.13
C LEU A 899 21.97 -9.17 18.45
N THR A 900 22.57 -8.74 19.56
CA THR A 900 22.02 -8.98 20.90
C THR A 900 20.70 -8.21 21.09
N PRO A 901 19.81 -8.63 22.02
CA PRO A 901 18.56 -7.91 22.30
C PRO A 901 18.80 -6.44 22.69
N THR A 902 19.90 -6.17 23.39
CA THR A 902 20.31 -4.80 23.77
C THR A 902 20.75 -3.97 22.58
N GLN A 903 21.40 -4.57 21.57
CA GLN A 903 21.76 -3.88 20.33
C GLN A 903 20.51 -3.55 19.51
N LEU A 904 19.56 -4.49 19.42
CA LEU A 904 18.26 -4.29 18.76
C LEU A 904 17.45 -3.15 19.42
N ALA A 905 17.45 -3.04 20.74
CA ALA A 905 16.80 -1.94 21.45
C ALA A 905 17.43 -0.56 21.14
N LYS A 906 18.70 -0.53 20.72
CA LYS A 906 19.52 0.68 20.51
C LYS A 906 19.75 1.01 19.03
N LEU A 907 18.92 0.49 18.13
CA LEU A 907 18.92 0.92 16.74
C LEU A 907 18.65 2.43 16.64
N GLN A 908 19.39 3.08 15.74
CA GLN A 908 19.28 4.50 15.42
C GLN A 908 18.21 4.74 14.35
N GLU A 909 17.90 6.00 14.15
CA GLU A 909 16.96 6.44 13.11
C GLU A 909 17.38 5.95 11.73
N GLY A 910 16.41 5.48 10.95
CA GLY A 910 16.62 4.87 9.63
C GLY A 910 17.25 3.47 9.64
N GLU A 911 17.68 2.95 10.79
CA GLU A 911 18.17 1.58 10.89
C GLU A 911 17.01 0.59 10.99
N ALA A 912 17.15 -0.55 10.32
CA ALA A 912 16.17 -1.61 10.36
C ALA A 912 16.84 -2.97 10.14
N VAL A 913 16.24 -4.00 10.73
CA VAL A 913 16.61 -5.40 10.53
C VAL A 913 15.46 -6.09 9.84
N ILE A 914 15.75 -6.83 8.77
CA ILE A 914 14.73 -7.49 7.96
C ILE A 914 15.03 -8.98 7.91
N LEU A 915 14.11 -9.78 8.42
CA LEU A 915 14.09 -11.23 8.28
C LEU A 915 13.30 -11.58 7.02
N ARG A 916 13.81 -12.51 6.22
CA ARG A 916 13.19 -12.94 4.97
C ARG A 916 13.02 -14.46 4.96
N GLY A 917 11.81 -14.93 4.70
CA GLY A 917 11.45 -16.35 4.76
C GLY A 917 11.50 -17.07 3.41
N VAL A 918 10.98 -16.45 2.34
CA VAL A 918 10.67 -17.17 1.08
C VAL A 918 11.52 -16.81 -0.13
N LYS A 919 12.44 -15.83 -0.01
CA LYS A 919 13.27 -15.37 -1.13
C LYS A 919 14.40 -16.37 -1.44
N GLY A 920 14.06 -17.46 -2.13
CA GLY A 920 14.98 -18.57 -2.41
C GLY A 920 15.80 -18.48 -3.70
N ARG A 921 15.60 -17.44 -4.54
CA ARG A 921 16.34 -17.25 -5.80
C ARG A 921 16.77 -15.80 -6.04
N ASP A 922 17.88 -15.64 -6.76
CA ASP A 922 18.33 -14.34 -7.28
C ASP A 922 17.59 -13.95 -8.57
N ASN A 923 17.82 -12.73 -9.08
CA ASN A 923 17.21 -12.25 -10.32
C ASN A 923 17.64 -13.05 -11.57
N ALA A 924 18.68 -13.88 -11.47
CA ALA A 924 19.15 -14.78 -12.53
C ALA A 924 18.63 -16.22 -12.36
N GLY A 925 17.79 -16.49 -11.35
CA GLY A 925 17.20 -17.80 -11.08
C GLY A 925 18.10 -18.76 -10.29
N ARG A 926 19.27 -18.33 -9.80
CA ARG A 926 20.17 -19.15 -8.97
C ARG A 926 19.62 -19.30 -7.57
N LYS A 927 19.74 -20.50 -6.98
CA LYS A 927 19.36 -20.76 -5.58
C LYS A 927 20.23 -19.92 -4.64
N ILE A 928 19.60 -19.32 -3.64
CA ILE A 928 20.28 -18.52 -2.60
C ILE A 928 19.78 -18.92 -1.22
N THR A 929 20.59 -18.64 -0.20
CA THR A 929 20.16 -18.65 1.19
C THR A 929 19.44 -17.36 1.54
N THR A 930 18.52 -17.42 2.50
CA THR A 930 17.68 -16.30 2.95
C THR A 930 18.31 -15.51 4.11
N ASP A 931 19.61 -15.21 4.02
CA ASP A 931 20.36 -14.44 5.03
C ASP A 931 19.62 -13.12 5.41
N PRO A 932 19.47 -12.76 6.70
CA PRO A 932 18.79 -11.54 7.13
C PRO A 932 19.50 -10.27 6.63
N ILE A 933 18.77 -9.17 6.51
CA ILE A 933 19.30 -7.89 6.03
C ILE A 933 19.42 -6.91 7.20
N PHE A 934 20.59 -6.30 7.38
CA PHE A 934 20.78 -5.20 8.33
C PHE A 934 21.02 -3.88 7.58
N CYS A 935 20.05 -2.98 7.66
CA CYS A 935 20.10 -1.64 7.07
C CYS A 935 20.74 -0.68 8.08
N HIS A 936 21.98 -0.27 7.82
CA HIS A 936 22.80 0.51 8.76
C HIS A 936 23.73 1.48 8.01
N GLU A 937 24.05 2.63 8.63
CA GLU A 937 24.89 3.69 8.04
C GLU A 937 24.42 4.12 6.64
N LYS A 938 25.17 3.73 5.59
CA LYS A 938 24.95 4.15 4.19
C LYS A 938 23.74 3.48 3.55
N THR A 939 23.26 2.39 4.14
CA THR A 939 22.09 1.62 3.66
C THR A 939 20.85 1.83 4.53
N SER A 940 20.91 2.75 5.50
CA SER A 940 19.74 3.17 6.29
C SER A 940 18.64 3.76 5.40
N PHE A 941 17.41 3.62 5.87
CA PHE A 941 16.24 4.18 5.23
C PHE A 941 16.15 5.68 5.48
N PRO A 942 16.11 6.52 4.44
CA PRO A 942 15.84 7.94 4.60
C PRO A 942 14.37 8.12 5.01
N TYR A 943 14.11 9.12 5.85
CA TYR A 943 12.75 9.48 6.23
C TYR A 943 12.09 10.30 5.13
N ARG A 944 10.78 10.15 4.95
CA ARG A 944 9.97 10.80 3.90
C ARG A 944 10.23 12.30 3.84
N TYR A 945 10.23 13.00 4.98
CA TYR A 945 10.52 14.45 4.98
C TYR A 945 11.91 14.83 4.45
N MET A 946 12.87 13.91 4.27
CA MET A 946 14.16 14.22 3.65
C MET A 946 14.10 14.27 2.12
N PHE A 947 13.17 13.54 1.48
CA PHE A 947 13.20 13.39 0.03
C PHE A 947 11.83 13.40 -0.67
N LEU A 948 10.73 13.03 0.00
CA LEU A 948 9.36 12.97 -0.54
C LEU A 948 8.52 14.21 -0.17
N GLN A 949 9.14 15.35 0.06
CA GLN A 949 8.42 16.56 0.51
C GLN A 949 7.45 17.12 -0.54
N GLU A 950 7.74 16.96 -1.84
CA GLU A 950 6.85 17.43 -2.92
C GLU A 950 5.72 16.44 -3.20
N GLU A 951 6.00 15.13 -3.04
CA GLU A 951 5.00 14.08 -3.24
C GLU A 951 4.08 13.89 -2.03
N PHE A 952 4.55 14.09 -0.80
CA PHE A 952 3.76 13.89 0.41
C PHE A 952 3.84 15.13 1.29
N ASP A 953 2.96 16.10 1.03
CA ASP A 953 2.96 17.41 1.66
C ASP A 953 2.03 17.45 2.88
N GLN A 954 2.60 17.70 4.07
CA GLN A 954 1.85 17.82 5.32
C GLN A 954 1.26 19.22 5.58
N ALA A 955 1.51 20.20 4.69
CA ALA A 955 0.89 21.51 4.81
C ALA A 955 -0.60 21.50 4.50
N MET A 956 -1.10 20.45 3.82
CA MET A 956 -2.52 20.34 3.48
C MET A 956 -3.35 19.96 4.70
N THR A 957 -4.44 20.67 4.90
CA THR A 957 -5.42 20.38 5.95
C THR A 957 -6.57 19.53 5.38
N LEU A 958 -7.36 18.87 6.25
CA LEU A 958 -8.56 18.13 5.80
C LEU A 958 -9.57 19.03 5.09
N ALA A 959 -9.63 20.32 5.47
CA ALA A 959 -10.53 21.29 4.87
C ALA A 959 -10.18 21.60 3.40
N ASP A 960 -8.92 21.40 3.00
CA ASP A 960 -8.47 21.60 1.61
C ASP A 960 -8.86 20.43 0.69
N ILE A 961 -9.41 19.34 1.25
CA ILE A 961 -9.71 18.11 0.51
C ILE A 961 -11.20 18.06 0.17
N PRO A 962 -11.56 18.04 -1.13
CA PRO A 962 -12.96 17.84 -1.51
C PRO A 962 -13.32 16.37 -1.29
N VAL A 963 -14.18 16.12 -0.29
CA VAL A 963 -14.77 14.80 -0.02
C VAL A 963 -16.22 14.81 -0.47
N GLU A 964 -16.55 13.94 -1.42
CA GLU A 964 -17.92 13.68 -1.83
C GLU A 964 -18.57 12.73 -0.82
N SER A 965 -19.67 13.18 -0.21
CA SER A 965 -20.34 12.47 0.88
C SER A 965 -21.83 12.42 0.60
N ALA A 966 -22.31 11.28 0.09
CA ALA A 966 -23.72 11.09 -0.28
C ALA A 966 -24.69 11.27 0.91
N HIS A 967 -24.21 11.05 2.13
CA HIS A 967 -25.02 11.13 3.35
C HIS A 967 -25.01 12.51 4.03
N ARG A 968 -24.18 13.47 3.60
CA ARG A 968 -23.97 14.74 4.33
C ARG A 968 -25.28 15.51 4.55
N ASN A 969 -26.09 15.58 3.51
CA ASN A 969 -27.38 16.29 3.52
C ASN A 969 -28.56 15.32 3.63
N LEU A 970 -28.32 14.06 3.99
CA LEU A 970 -29.40 13.08 4.13
C LEU A 970 -30.23 13.42 5.37
N GLU A 971 -31.52 13.65 5.17
CA GLU A 971 -32.47 13.65 6.25
C GLU A 971 -32.84 12.21 6.58
N LEU A 972 -32.70 11.90 7.85
CA LEU A 972 -32.85 10.55 8.36
C LEU A 972 -34.31 10.05 8.29
N GLN A 973 -35.27 10.95 8.13
CA GLN A 973 -36.68 10.63 7.96
C GLN A 973 -36.98 10.08 6.56
N ASP A 974 -36.23 10.53 5.53
CA ASP A 974 -36.43 10.12 4.13
C ASP A 974 -36.21 8.62 3.93
N VAL A 975 -35.27 8.05 4.68
CA VAL A 975 -34.94 6.61 4.65
C VAL A 975 -35.59 5.84 5.80
N ALA A 976 -36.36 6.50 6.68
CA ALA A 976 -36.97 5.85 7.83
C ALA A 976 -38.13 4.93 7.41
N VAL A 977 -38.27 3.83 8.14
CA VAL A 977 -39.44 2.95 8.07
C VAL A 977 -40.20 3.10 9.38
N GLY A 978 -41.37 3.73 9.33
CA GLY A 978 -42.23 3.84 10.52
C GLY A 978 -42.74 2.46 10.93
N ALA A 979 -42.15 1.87 11.98
CA ALA A 979 -42.41 0.48 12.36
C ALA A 979 -43.89 0.25 12.74
N LYS A 980 -44.52 1.23 13.40
CA LYS A 980 -45.97 1.21 13.72
C LYS A 980 -46.85 1.25 12.47
N LYS A 981 -46.54 2.13 11.52
CA LYS A 981 -47.27 2.20 10.23
C LYS A 981 -47.11 0.89 9.45
N LEU A 982 -45.89 0.34 9.40
CA LEU A 982 -45.62 -0.94 8.77
C LEU A 982 -46.37 -2.10 9.44
N PHE A 983 -46.41 -2.13 10.78
CA PHE A 983 -47.18 -3.11 11.54
C PHE A 983 -48.66 -3.12 11.14
N ASN A 984 -49.29 -1.93 11.09
CA ASN A 984 -50.68 -1.79 10.66
C ASN A 984 -50.85 -2.18 9.18
N ASN A 985 -49.94 -1.75 8.29
CA ASN A 985 -49.98 -2.11 6.87
C ASN A 985 -49.92 -3.63 6.64
N ILE A 986 -49.18 -4.37 7.46
CA ILE A 986 -49.11 -5.83 7.38
C ILE A 986 -50.41 -6.48 7.85
N ILE A 987 -51.03 -5.97 8.91
CA ILE A 987 -52.33 -6.46 9.37
C ILE A 987 -53.40 -6.22 8.30
N ASP A 988 -53.44 -5.01 7.74
CA ASP A 988 -54.32 -4.66 6.61
C ASP A 988 -54.11 -5.60 5.42
N TRP A 989 -52.85 -5.81 5.04
CA TRP A 989 -52.51 -6.67 3.90
C TRP A 989 -52.93 -8.13 4.13
N ARG A 990 -52.73 -8.65 5.35
CA ARG A 990 -53.23 -9.97 5.76
C ARG A 990 -54.75 -10.04 5.63
N LEU A 991 -55.47 -9.07 6.20
CA LEU A 991 -56.94 -9.05 6.18
C LEU A 991 -57.47 -9.01 4.74
N GLN A 992 -56.84 -8.23 3.86
CA GLN A 992 -57.20 -8.19 2.44
C GLN A 992 -56.98 -9.53 1.74
N LEU A 993 -55.85 -10.20 1.99
CA LEU A 993 -55.54 -11.52 1.43
C LEU A 993 -56.48 -12.62 1.94
N MET A 994 -56.95 -12.52 3.19
CA MET A 994 -57.86 -13.50 3.79
C MET A 994 -59.34 -13.20 3.47
N SER A 995 -59.69 -11.97 3.08
CA SER A 995 -61.05 -11.59 2.73
C SER A 995 -61.45 -12.16 1.36
N SER A 996 -62.61 -12.81 1.29
CA SER A 996 -63.18 -13.36 0.04
C SER A 996 -63.67 -12.29 -0.96
N VAL A 997 -63.59 -11.01 -0.59
CA VAL A 997 -64.23 -9.88 -1.30
C VAL A 997 -63.29 -9.22 -2.34
N GLY A 998 -61.99 -9.51 -2.32
CA GLY A 998 -61.01 -8.95 -3.27
C GLY A 998 -61.02 -9.57 -4.67
N SER A 999 -61.84 -10.59 -4.94
CA SER A 999 -61.76 -11.40 -6.17
C SER A 999 -62.38 -10.78 -7.43
N ASN A 1000 -62.92 -9.55 -7.38
CA ASN A 1000 -63.62 -8.97 -8.52
C ASN A 1000 -62.72 -8.23 -9.52
N THR A 1001 -61.44 -8.00 -9.21
CA THR A 1001 -60.48 -7.29 -10.09
C THR A 1001 -59.36 -8.17 -10.64
N GLY A 1002 -59.21 -9.41 -10.16
CA GLY A 1002 -58.17 -10.35 -10.61
C GLY A 1002 -56.74 -10.03 -10.17
N GLU A 1003 -56.49 -8.92 -9.48
CA GLU A 1003 -55.18 -8.58 -8.91
C GLU A 1003 -55.10 -8.99 -7.43
N LEU A 1004 -54.00 -9.64 -7.04
CA LEU A 1004 -53.71 -9.96 -5.63
C LEU A 1004 -53.49 -8.66 -4.83
N PRO A 1005 -53.98 -8.58 -3.57
CA PRO A 1005 -53.71 -7.47 -2.67
C PRO A 1005 -52.21 -7.21 -2.50
N LYS A 1006 -51.80 -5.94 -2.55
CA LYS A 1006 -50.39 -5.51 -2.50
C LYS A 1006 -50.10 -4.80 -1.17
N LEU A 1007 -48.87 -4.95 -0.66
CA LEU A 1007 -48.40 -4.21 0.51
C LEU A 1007 -48.35 -2.70 0.21
N LYS A 1008 -48.96 -1.88 1.08
CA LYS A 1008 -48.92 -0.42 0.98
C LYS A 1008 -47.48 0.12 1.07
N THR A 1009 -47.16 1.08 0.21
CA THR A 1009 -45.89 1.83 0.21
C THR A 1009 -45.78 2.78 1.41
N ARG A 1010 -44.58 3.31 1.69
CA ARG A 1010 -44.40 4.32 2.77
C ARG A 1010 -45.15 5.61 2.49
N TYR A 1011 -45.13 6.03 1.21
CA TYR A 1011 -45.90 7.16 0.71
C TYR A 1011 -47.37 6.78 0.62
N ASP A 1012 -48.24 7.59 1.20
CA ASP A 1012 -49.68 7.43 1.02
C ASP A 1012 -50.04 7.78 -0.43
N ALA A 1013 -51.03 7.09 -1.00
CA ALA A 1013 -51.50 7.29 -2.38
C ALA A 1013 -52.25 8.62 -2.59
N THR A 1014 -51.87 9.68 -1.88
CA THR A 1014 -52.20 11.07 -2.20
C THR A 1014 -51.04 11.68 -2.97
N SER A 1015 -50.75 11.12 -4.15
CA SER A 1015 -50.29 12.02 -5.21
C SER A 1015 -51.38 13.06 -5.40
N PRO A 1016 -51.11 14.38 -5.32
CA PRO A 1016 -52.10 15.34 -5.71
C PRO A 1016 -52.37 15.04 -7.18
N GLN A 1017 -53.54 14.46 -7.47
CA GLN A 1017 -54.15 14.68 -8.77
C GLN A 1017 -54.02 16.19 -8.96
N LYS A 1018 -53.40 16.62 -10.05
CA LYS A 1018 -53.47 18.01 -10.49
C LYS A 1018 -54.94 18.32 -10.75
N GLN A 1019 -55.72 18.52 -9.69
CA GLN A 1019 -57.02 19.12 -9.74
C GLN A 1019 -56.74 20.51 -10.26
N ARG A 1020 -57.12 20.74 -11.52
CA ARG A 1020 -57.22 22.08 -12.04
C ARG A 1020 -58.31 22.76 -11.22
N PHE A 1021 -57.89 23.55 -10.23
CA PHE A 1021 -58.81 24.40 -9.50
C PHE A 1021 -59.40 25.40 -10.50
N THR A 1022 -60.73 25.39 -10.62
CA THR A 1022 -61.43 26.27 -11.55
C THR A 1022 -61.68 27.65 -10.95
N SER A 1023 -61.50 27.79 -9.63
CA SER A 1023 -61.61 29.05 -8.91
C SER A 1023 -60.61 29.15 -7.73
N PRO A 1024 -60.25 30.38 -7.31
CA PRO A 1024 -59.44 30.59 -6.11
C PRO A 1024 -60.08 30.06 -4.82
N ALA A 1025 -61.42 29.97 -4.75
CA ALA A 1025 -62.14 29.45 -3.60
C ALA A 1025 -61.96 27.94 -3.41
N GLU A 1026 -61.95 27.17 -4.51
CA GLU A 1026 -61.65 25.72 -4.46
C GLU A 1026 -60.22 25.45 -3.98
N MET A 1027 -59.27 26.29 -4.41
CA MET A 1027 -57.87 26.19 -4.00
C MET A 1027 -57.70 26.46 -2.50
N ILE A 1028 -58.40 27.46 -1.97
CA ILE A 1028 -58.36 27.81 -0.54
C ILE A 1028 -59.05 26.71 0.28
N GLN A 1029 -60.18 26.18 -0.17
CA GLN A 1029 -60.88 25.10 0.53
C GLN A 1029 -60.05 23.79 0.55
N ALA A 1030 -59.35 23.48 -0.54
CA ALA A 1030 -58.44 22.34 -0.61
C ALA A 1030 -57.20 22.54 0.29
N ALA A 1031 -56.68 23.77 0.38
CA ALA A 1031 -55.58 24.10 1.29
C ALA A 1031 -56.00 23.97 2.77
N ILE A 1032 -57.21 24.44 3.12
CA ILE A 1032 -57.76 24.30 4.48
C ILE A 1032 -57.97 22.83 4.83
N ASN A 1033 -58.54 22.04 3.92
CA ASN A 1033 -58.78 20.61 4.16
C ASN A 1033 -57.49 19.79 4.32
N ASN A 1034 -56.41 20.15 3.60
CA ASN A 1034 -55.10 19.52 3.78
C ASN A 1034 -54.48 19.86 5.14
N VAL A 1035 -54.64 21.10 5.62
CA VAL A 1035 -54.14 21.52 6.94
C VAL A 1035 -54.94 20.85 8.07
N VAL A 1036 -56.25 20.65 7.88
CA VAL A 1036 -57.11 19.97 8.87
C VAL A 1036 -56.84 18.46 8.90
N ALA A 1037 -56.56 17.82 7.76
CA ALA A 1037 -56.24 16.39 7.69
C ALA A 1037 -54.89 16.02 8.33
N ASP A 1038 -53.90 16.91 8.31
CA ASP A 1038 -52.60 16.71 8.99
C ASP A 1038 -52.69 16.87 10.52
N SER A 1039 -53.80 17.40 11.04
CA SER A 1039 -54.00 17.66 12.47
C SER A 1039 -54.85 16.63 13.21
N SER A 1040 -55.40 15.62 12.53
CA SER A 1040 -56.42 14.74 13.10
C SER A 1040 -55.93 13.35 13.56
N SER A 1041 -54.62 13.14 13.80
CA SER A 1041 -54.12 11.83 14.24
C SER A 1041 -53.59 11.75 15.66
N ASP A 1042 -53.59 12.82 16.46
CA ASP A 1042 -53.19 12.74 17.87
C ASP A 1042 -53.87 13.86 18.68
N PHE A 1043 -55.06 13.62 19.24
CA PHE A 1043 -55.50 14.32 20.47
C PHE A 1043 -56.55 13.47 21.20
N GLU A 1044 -56.17 12.95 22.36
CA GLU A 1044 -57.12 12.49 23.38
C GLU A 1044 -57.92 13.69 23.90
N ASP A 1045 -59.21 13.46 24.17
CA ASP A 1045 -60.17 14.39 24.73
C ASP A 1045 -59.63 15.16 25.95
N TYR A 1046 -59.37 16.45 25.78
CA TYR A 1046 -59.36 17.41 26.89
C TYR A 1046 -60.41 18.49 26.61
N ASN A 1047 -61.45 18.44 27.42
CA ASN A 1047 -62.60 19.33 27.37
C ASN A 1047 -62.17 20.74 27.85
N PHE A 1048 -61.91 21.65 26.92
CA PHE A 1048 -61.72 23.09 27.18
C PHE A 1048 -62.96 23.86 26.70
N SER A 1049 -64.02 23.81 27.49
CA SER A 1049 -65.09 24.80 27.45
C SER A 1049 -65.07 25.54 28.79
N ASP A 1050 -64.26 26.59 28.88
CA ASP A 1050 -64.54 27.81 29.65
C ASP A 1050 -63.38 28.78 29.46
N ASN A 1051 -63.71 30.07 29.33
CA ASN A 1051 -62.83 31.22 29.11
C ASN A 1051 -62.41 31.53 27.67
N TYR A 1052 -63.36 32.07 26.90
CA TYR A 1052 -63.07 33.14 25.93
C TYR A 1052 -64.17 34.21 26.01
N ALA A 1053 -64.11 35.02 27.05
CA ALA A 1053 -64.78 36.31 27.16
C ALA A 1053 -63.84 37.21 27.96
N ASP A 1054 -62.86 37.83 27.29
CA ASP A 1054 -62.10 39.00 27.78
C ASP A 1054 -60.92 39.36 26.85
N LEU A 1055 -61.16 39.61 25.55
CA LEU A 1055 -60.05 40.05 24.67
C LEU A 1055 -60.44 41.02 23.56
N PHE A 1056 -61.57 41.73 23.71
CA PHE A 1056 -61.90 42.88 22.87
C PHE A 1056 -62.65 43.93 23.67
N GLU A 1057 -61.93 44.72 24.46
CA GLU A 1057 -62.36 46.07 24.86
C GLU A 1057 -61.12 46.95 25.06
N ASP A 1058 -61.13 48.08 24.35
CA ASP A 1058 -60.39 49.34 24.54
C ASP A 1058 -58.84 49.31 24.41
N ASP A 1059 -58.15 50.25 23.76
CA ASP A 1059 -58.54 51.62 23.39
C ASP A 1059 -57.61 52.19 22.30
N VAL A 1060 -58.12 53.23 21.65
CA VAL A 1060 -57.62 53.99 20.49
C VAL A 1060 -56.44 54.92 20.83
N ILE A 1061 -55.39 54.94 20.00
CA ILE A 1061 -54.80 56.12 19.29
C ILE A 1061 -54.18 55.66 17.97
#